data_AF-A0A970K0F3-F1
#
_entry.id   AF-A0A970K0F3-F1
#
_cell.length_a   1.000
_cell.length_b   1.000
_cell.length_c   1.000
_cell.angle_alpha   90.00
_cell.angle_beta   90.00
_cell.angle_gamma   90.00
#
_symmetry.space_group_name_H-M   'P 1'
#
loop_
_entity.id
_entity.type
_entity.pdbx_description
1 polymer ?
#
loop_
_entity_poly.entity_id
_entity_poly.type
_entity_poly.pdbx_seq_one_letter_code
_entity_poly.pdbx_strand_id
1 'polypeptide(L)'
;MLDSRARVLIPQNGTESGRLAAIALASALGAQPGDLNPALNAFATLNSQNRLNDREEYLYPDYRNEYNPDRLSRYDAVVLRDDQARVLLSRDENWTVLQPEEGVLTINTGFIYDTTADPDSPAAILAAYLQSEAGRQDLLEAGFAPPGASPDLSAWDTARLTYNPRFRRQVQSVKRYAPASLQERLLQKAISLFFFCLAAWFLLRRVPPGPQRRMSLSAVILIVFWILCWMIKGLPVGTGLSRYCWFISYMPRHVLPVVWIGMCSASRSGQPVSRRLLASLAVGSFALTILVLSNDAHQLVFFYQSEVVADYINDYRNGPGYYLSLAWSFSLIVAGLIVILRRQMNRRDKRQLLYAGILAAFLLAYQVTYMLDVLPVIDLDIPTTVAMLYLLFSLAAQRERFLGASWLTLPILYDSPYAVAVFDSEGHLRYRNEVMAAALPELDKGKAAERFLLANGPDTDVWIDGRFFKRHDSHAQAGLVVLLEEITAIRSMEASLQQTRARLIEVNTLLARQVGDVSVLANHLEQERYAKRWDQLFRDKLQGARESLASIVADLPDAQLRSALRAVRLRLFICQHRLRLIIRSLEEHPSFPSSLIVRYAAGLFKDGQRVGLDGVATARAHGVLPPDILPILAEFIDILCLTAFAQPGLSLVLHQEIDEKAIVLTACLSLDDKLLPASGDILGKALLAQVHATGGLASQTDEEDCLKIQLYWTGEEASQ
;
A
#
# COMPACT_ATOMS: atom_id res chain seq x y z
N MET A 1 -12.42 67.61 12.15
CA MET A 1 -11.14 67.19 11.51
C MET A 1 -11.33 66.58 10.12
N LEU A 2 -12.27 65.64 9.93
CA LEU A 2 -12.45 64.95 8.65
C LEU A 2 -12.98 65.87 7.54
N ASP A 3 -13.86 66.81 7.87
CA ASP A 3 -14.48 67.75 6.91
C ASP A 3 -13.61 68.98 6.59
N SER A 4 -12.47 69.16 7.27
CA SER A 4 -11.54 70.28 6.97
C SER A 4 -10.58 69.91 5.84
N ARG A 5 -9.80 70.89 5.33
CA ARG A 5 -8.67 70.63 4.41
C ARG A 5 -7.33 70.50 5.13
N ALA A 6 -7.32 70.57 6.46
CA ALA A 6 -6.12 70.58 7.28
C ALA A 6 -5.29 69.30 7.08
N ARG A 7 -3.97 69.47 7.01
CA ARG A 7 -2.97 68.41 7.20
C ARG A 7 -2.75 68.18 8.68
N VAL A 8 -2.83 66.93 9.10
CA VAL A 8 -2.81 66.57 10.52
C VAL A 8 -1.66 65.62 10.83
N LEU A 9 -0.94 65.95 11.90
CA LEU A 9 0.07 65.08 12.49
C LEU A 9 -0.52 64.37 13.71
N ILE A 10 -0.45 63.04 13.70
CA ILE A 10 -0.86 62.20 14.84
C ILE A 10 0.34 61.50 15.50
N PRO A 11 0.29 61.18 16.80
CA PRO A 11 1.38 60.52 17.48
C PRO A 11 1.74 59.18 16.83
N GLN A 12 2.97 58.71 17.07
CA GLN A 12 3.45 57.48 16.45
C GLN A 12 2.52 56.30 16.74
N ASN A 13 2.13 55.56 15.69
CA ASN A 13 1.25 54.38 15.80
C ASN A 13 1.77 53.26 16.72
N GLY A 14 3.07 53.25 17.03
CA GLY A 14 3.70 52.30 17.94
C GLY A 14 3.72 52.71 19.42
N THR A 15 3.27 53.92 19.77
CA THR A 15 3.24 54.42 21.15
C THR A 15 1.83 54.37 21.74
N GLU A 16 1.75 54.42 23.06
CA GLU A 16 0.46 54.56 23.75
C GLU A 16 -0.27 55.83 23.31
N SER A 17 0.43 56.95 23.13
CA SER A 17 -0.17 58.19 22.62
C SER A 17 -0.87 58.01 21.27
N GLY A 18 -0.28 57.22 20.36
CA GLY A 18 -0.91 56.92 19.06
C GLY A 18 -2.15 56.04 19.19
N ARG A 19 -2.18 55.12 20.16
CA ARG A 19 -3.37 54.30 20.47
C ARG A 19 -4.47 55.16 21.09
N LEU A 20 -4.12 56.00 22.06
CA LEU A 20 -5.07 56.88 22.75
C LEU A 20 -5.70 57.90 21.81
N ALA A 21 -4.92 58.46 20.88
CA ALA A 21 -5.46 59.32 19.81
C ALA A 21 -6.48 58.57 18.93
N ALA A 22 -6.24 57.29 18.63
CA ALA A 22 -7.18 56.46 17.88
C ALA A 22 -8.44 56.15 18.68
N ILE A 23 -8.33 55.90 19.99
CA ILE A 23 -9.48 55.69 20.88
C ILE A 23 -10.32 56.96 20.95
N ALA A 24 -9.70 58.12 21.19
CA ALA A 24 -10.39 59.41 21.25
C ALA A 24 -11.15 59.69 19.95
N LEU A 25 -10.51 59.46 18.78
CA LEU A 25 -11.16 59.64 17.49
C LEU A 25 -12.29 58.62 17.26
N ALA A 26 -12.11 57.35 17.64
CA ALA A 26 -13.15 56.34 17.49
C ALA A 26 -14.37 56.67 18.35
N SER A 27 -14.15 57.09 19.59
CA SER A 27 -15.21 57.53 20.50
C SER A 27 -15.96 58.75 19.97
N ALA A 28 -15.26 59.76 19.44
CA ALA A 28 -15.88 60.94 18.82
C ALA A 28 -16.75 60.56 17.60
N LEU A 29 -16.33 59.54 16.84
CA LEU A 29 -17.10 59.01 15.70
C LEU A 29 -18.26 58.07 16.10
N GLY A 30 -18.55 57.94 17.40
CA GLY A 30 -19.65 57.08 17.89
C GLY A 30 -19.37 55.58 17.83
N ALA A 31 -18.10 55.17 17.82
CA ALA A 31 -17.73 53.76 17.81
C ALA A 31 -18.14 53.04 19.12
N GLN A 32 -18.49 51.76 19.00
CA GLN A 32 -18.72 50.90 20.16
C GLN A 32 -17.40 50.68 20.93
N PRO A 33 -17.42 50.52 22.27
CA PRO A 33 -16.22 50.24 23.05
C PRO A 33 -15.44 49.03 22.52
N GLY A 34 -14.16 49.25 22.18
CA GLY A 34 -13.27 48.22 21.63
C GLY A 34 -13.17 48.18 20.10
N ASP A 35 -14.01 48.93 19.37
CA ASP A 35 -13.94 49.03 17.90
C ASP A 35 -13.13 50.25 17.43
N LEU A 36 -11.88 50.03 17.02
CA LEU A 36 -11.01 51.07 16.46
C LEU A 36 -11.18 51.26 14.94
N ASN A 37 -12.05 50.49 14.27
CA ASN A 37 -12.18 50.57 12.81
C ASN A 37 -12.59 51.97 12.31
N PRO A 38 -13.53 52.71 12.97
CA PRO A 38 -13.88 54.06 12.53
C PRO A 38 -12.68 55.02 12.51
N ALA A 39 -11.84 54.99 13.56
CA ALA A 39 -10.61 55.78 13.60
C ALA A 39 -9.59 55.34 12.55
N LEU A 40 -9.41 54.03 12.33
CA LEU A 40 -8.49 53.51 11.31
C LEU A 40 -8.93 53.90 9.89
N ASN A 41 -10.24 53.86 9.61
CA ASN A 41 -10.80 54.31 8.33
C ASN A 41 -10.65 55.81 8.14
N ALA A 42 -10.85 56.61 9.20
CA ALA A 42 -10.60 58.05 9.21
C ALA A 42 -9.13 58.36 8.89
N PHE A 43 -8.18 57.71 9.57
CA PHE A 43 -6.76 57.87 9.28
C PHE A 43 -6.39 57.39 7.87
N ALA A 44 -6.93 56.27 7.39
CA ALA A 44 -6.70 55.80 6.02
C ALA A 44 -7.22 56.80 4.98
N THR A 45 -8.37 57.43 5.23
CA THR A 45 -8.94 58.48 4.37
C THR A 45 -8.04 59.70 4.33
N LEU A 46 -7.59 60.19 5.50
CA LEU A 46 -6.66 61.31 5.58
C LEU A 46 -5.34 61.00 4.88
N ASN A 47 -4.80 59.79 5.05
CA ASN A 47 -3.57 59.38 4.38
C ASN A 47 -3.75 59.30 2.85
N SER A 48 -4.88 58.78 2.37
CA SER A 48 -5.19 58.73 0.92
C SER A 48 -5.29 60.11 0.27
N GLN A 49 -5.59 61.14 1.06
CA GLN A 49 -5.67 62.53 0.64
C GLN A 49 -4.35 63.29 0.84
N ASN A 50 -3.26 62.63 1.26
CA ASN A 50 -1.99 63.27 1.66
C ASN A 50 -2.18 64.35 2.74
N ARG A 51 -3.08 64.06 3.69
CA ARG A 51 -3.44 64.93 4.82
C ARG A 51 -3.05 64.34 6.19
N LEU A 52 -2.40 63.19 6.20
CA LEU A 52 -1.84 62.56 7.39
C LEU A 52 -0.32 62.62 7.34
N ASN A 53 0.35 62.48 8.48
CA ASN A 53 1.80 62.44 8.57
C ASN A 53 2.44 61.40 7.64
N ASP A 54 3.49 61.85 6.96
CA ASP A 54 4.24 61.05 6.00
C ASP A 54 5.02 59.93 6.70
N ARG A 55 5.34 58.88 5.94
CA ARG A 55 6.12 57.74 6.44
C ARG A 55 7.49 58.15 7.00
N GLU A 56 8.12 59.15 6.40
CA GLU A 56 9.42 59.68 6.84
C GLU A 56 9.34 60.34 8.22
N GLU A 57 8.18 60.87 8.58
CA GLU A 57 7.93 61.44 9.91
C GLU A 57 7.93 60.35 10.97
N TYR A 58 7.23 59.24 10.71
CA TYR A 58 7.20 58.09 11.63
C TYR A 58 8.54 57.38 11.80
N LEU A 59 9.47 57.54 10.84
CA LEU A 59 10.81 56.93 10.84
C LEU A 59 11.87 57.82 11.49
N TYR A 60 11.55 59.06 11.84
CA TYR A 60 12.49 59.96 12.49
C TYR A 60 12.83 59.46 13.91
N PRO A 61 14.13 59.33 14.28
CA PRO A 61 14.55 58.72 15.55
C PRO A 61 13.92 59.38 16.78
N ASP A 62 13.83 60.71 16.81
CA ASP A 62 13.34 61.44 17.98
C ASP A 62 11.82 61.62 17.99
N TYR A 63 11.10 61.21 16.93
CA TYR A 63 9.64 61.38 16.80
C TYR A 63 8.84 60.74 17.94
N ARG A 64 9.43 59.77 18.64
CA ARG A 64 8.83 59.14 19.82
C ARG A 64 8.77 60.06 21.05
N ASN A 65 9.76 60.95 21.18
CA ASN A 65 10.09 61.61 22.44
C ASN A 65 10.13 63.14 22.30
N GLU A 66 10.55 63.67 21.15
CA GLU A 66 10.69 65.09 20.89
C GLU A 66 10.05 65.48 19.54
N TYR A 67 9.24 66.54 19.57
CA TYR A 67 8.71 67.14 18.35
C TYR A 67 9.56 68.36 17.99
N ASN A 68 10.21 68.32 16.83
CA ASN A 68 10.98 69.44 16.31
C ASN A 68 10.03 70.49 15.71
N PRO A 69 10.00 71.75 16.21
CA PRO A 69 9.11 72.80 15.73
C PRO A 69 9.18 73.03 14.21
N ASP A 70 10.38 72.96 13.63
CA ASP A 70 10.59 73.18 12.19
C ASP A 70 9.86 72.13 11.34
N ARG A 71 9.74 70.90 11.84
CA ARG A 71 9.02 69.81 11.15
C ARG A 71 7.51 69.93 11.31
N LEU A 72 7.06 70.44 12.47
CA LEU A 72 5.64 70.65 12.77
C LEU A 72 5.00 71.73 11.89
N SER A 73 5.78 72.71 11.43
CA SER A 73 5.33 73.79 10.53
C SER A 73 4.68 73.30 9.22
N ARG A 74 4.88 72.03 8.84
CA ARG A 74 4.30 71.40 7.65
C ARG A 74 2.84 70.94 7.83
N TYR A 75 2.33 71.00 9.05
CA TYR A 75 1.01 70.52 9.43
C TYR A 75 0.15 71.67 9.95
N ASP A 76 -1.13 71.65 9.63
CA ASP A 76 -2.08 72.67 10.08
C ASP A 76 -2.66 72.34 11.47
N ALA A 77 -2.62 71.06 11.87
CA ALA A 77 -3.05 70.60 13.17
C ALA A 77 -2.17 69.45 13.67
N VAL A 78 -1.91 69.41 14.99
CA VAL A 78 -1.05 68.42 15.62
C VAL A 78 -1.77 67.86 16.85
N VAL A 79 -1.91 66.53 16.91
CA VAL A 79 -2.50 65.85 18.07
C VAL A 79 -1.38 65.49 19.03
N LEU A 80 -1.36 66.14 20.19
CA LEU A 80 -0.37 65.96 21.26
C LEU A 80 -1.06 65.70 22.60
N ARG A 81 -0.31 65.15 23.55
CA ARG A 81 -0.70 65.21 24.97
C ARG A 81 -0.58 66.65 25.49
N ASP A 82 -1.27 66.96 26.57
CA ASP A 82 -1.25 68.29 27.22
C ASP A 82 0.16 68.71 27.65
N ASP A 83 0.94 67.80 28.25
CA ASP A 83 2.35 68.03 28.60
C ASP A 83 3.21 68.36 27.38
N GLN A 84 3.03 67.62 26.28
CA GLN A 84 3.77 67.80 25.04
C GLN A 84 3.38 69.11 24.34
N ALA A 85 2.09 69.45 24.32
CA ALA A 85 1.59 70.70 23.77
C ALA A 85 2.14 71.91 24.53
N ARG A 86 2.28 71.81 25.87
CA ARG A 86 2.84 72.91 26.67
C ARG A 86 4.32 73.14 26.41
N VAL A 87 5.10 72.07 26.27
CA VAL A 87 6.52 72.14 25.88
C VAL A 87 6.68 72.72 24.46
N LEU A 88 5.74 72.44 23.56
CA LEU A 88 5.74 73.05 22.23
C LEU A 88 5.46 74.56 22.32
N LEU A 89 4.43 74.98 23.07
CA LEU A 89 4.07 76.39 23.25
C LEU A 89 5.17 77.22 23.91
N SER A 90 6.02 76.63 24.76
CA SER A 90 7.16 77.36 25.34
C SER A 90 8.32 77.54 24.36
N ARG A 91 8.34 76.77 23.26
CA ARG A 91 9.37 76.84 22.21
C ARG A 91 8.91 77.65 21.00
N ASP A 92 7.62 77.62 20.68
CA ASP A 92 7.00 78.30 19.54
C ASP A 92 5.59 78.79 19.90
N GLU A 93 5.44 80.11 20.01
CA GLU A 93 4.18 80.78 20.39
C GLU A 93 3.15 80.85 19.24
N ASN A 94 3.50 80.41 18.03
CA ASN A 94 2.59 80.47 16.87
C ASN A 94 1.48 79.41 16.92
N TRP A 95 1.51 78.49 17.88
CA TRP A 95 0.52 77.44 18.05
C TRP A 95 -0.55 77.84 19.05
N THR A 96 -1.77 77.32 18.88
CA THR A 96 -2.87 77.49 19.84
C THR A 96 -3.44 76.13 20.19
N VAL A 97 -3.67 75.88 21.48
CA VAL A 97 -4.30 74.64 21.95
C VAL A 97 -5.81 74.73 21.72
N LEU A 98 -6.36 73.75 21.00
CA LEU A 98 -7.78 73.65 20.71
C LEU A 98 -8.38 72.50 21.53
N GLN A 99 -9.43 72.79 22.31
CA GLN A 99 -10.26 71.76 22.93
C GLN A 99 -11.45 71.44 22.02
N PRO A 100 -11.66 70.18 21.61
CA PRO A 100 -12.80 69.78 20.79
C PRO A 100 -14.13 69.90 21.56
N GLU A 101 -15.19 70.34 20.87
CA GLU A 101 -16.55 70.47 21.42
C GLU A 101 -17.13 69.12 21.88
N GLU A 102 -16.68 68.02 21.26
CA GLU A 102 -17.07 66.64 21.55
C GLU A 102 -16.52 66.13 22.91
N GLY A 103 -15.64 66.90 23.55
CA GLY A 103 -14.97 66.56 24.80
C GLY A 103 -13.57 65.98 24.62
N VAL A 104 -12.80 65.94 25.71
CA VAL A 104 -11.40 65.46 25.72
C VAL A 104 -11.32 64.13 26.45
N LEU A 105 -10.58 63.17 25.88
CA LEU A 105 -10.23 61.93 26.57
C LEU A 105 -9.15 62.21 27.61
N THR A 106 -9.54 62.35 28.88
CA THR A 106 -8.62 62.58 30.00
C THR A 106 -8.10 61.24 30.53
N ILE A 107 -6.78 61.08 30.59
CA ILE A 107 -6.14 59.88 31.15
C ILE A 107 -5.10 60.34 32.15
N ASN A 108 -5.19 59.82 33.38
CA ASN A 108 -4.21 60.11 34.42
C ASN A 108 -2.91 59.35 34.10
N THR A 109 -1.90 60.07 33.63
CA THR A 109 -0.53 59.54 33.46
C THR A 109 0.32 60.01 34.63
N GLY A 110 0.74 59.09 35.49
CA GLY A 110 1.50 59.40 36.70
C GLY A 110 2.93 58.85 36.68
N PHE A 111 3.77 59.37 37.59
CA PHE A 111 5.03 58.75 37.96
C PHE A 111 4.75 57.43 38.68
N ILE A 112 5.38 56.35 38.24
CA ILE A 112 5.40 55.10 39.01
C ILE A 112 6.34 55.36 40.18
N TYR A 113 5.77 55.60 41.36
CA TYR A 113 6.51 55.59 42.62
C TYR A 113 6.09 54.35 43.41
N ASP A 114 7.06 53.75 44.10
CA ASP A 114 6.78 52.61 44.95
C ASP A 114 5.93 53.07 46.13
N THR A 115 4.70 52.55 46.25
CA THR A 115 3.81 52.86 47.37
C THR A 115 4.32 52.29 48.70
N THR A 116 5.37 51.45 48.66
CA THR A 116 6.09 50.98 49.85
C THR A 116 7.29 51.88 50.20
N ALA A 117 7.58 52.90 49.40
CA ALA A 117 8.59 53.90 49.70
C ALA A 117 8.17 54.77 50.89
N ASP A 118 9.19 55.32 51.55
CA ASP A 118 9.04 56.22 52.69
C ASP A 118 8.01 57.33 52.39
N PRO A 119 6.97 57.54 53.22
CA PRO A 119 5.99 58.61 53.05
C PRO A 119 6.61 60.02 53.02
N ASP A 120 7.83 60.19 53.56
CA ASP A 120 8.59 61.45 53.49
C ASP A 120 9.45 61.58 52.21
N SER A 121 9.36 60.63 51.29
CA SER A 121 10.07 60.74 50.01
C SER A 121 9.52 61.92 49.18
N PRO A 122 10.38 62.67 48.48
CA PRO A 122 9.95 63.78 47.62
C PRO A 122 8.86 63.40 46.61
N ALA A 123 8.86 62.15 46.15
CA ALA A 123 7.87 61.62 45.22
C ALA A 123 6.49 61.40 45.85
N ALA A 124 6.44 60.89 47.10
CA ALA A 124 5.19 60.72 47.83
C ALA A 124 4.56 62.07 48.20
N ILE A 125 5.38 63.03 48.63
CA ILE A 125 4.97 64.41 48.91
C ILE A 125 4.41 65.08 47.65
N LEU A 126 5.11 64.95 46.51
CA LEU A 126 4.65 65.48 45.24
C LEU A 126 3.34 64.83 44.77
N ALA A 127 3.21 63.50 44.89
CA ALA A 127 2.00 62.78 44.53
C ALA A 127 0.80 63.23 45.40
N ALA A 128 0.99 63.39 46.71
CA ALA A 128 -0.03 63.90 47.61
C ALA A 128 -0.40 65.37 47.29
N TYR A 129 0.60 66.21 46.96
CA TYR A 129 0.38 67.60 46.54
C TYR A 129 -0.47 67.69 45.28
N LEU A 130 -0.11 66.95 44.22
CA LEU A 130 -0.84 66.95 42.95
C LEU A 130 -2.28 66.42 43.07
N GLN A 131 -2.56 65.61 44.10
CA GLN A 131 -3.92 65.15 44.42
C GLN A 131 -4.71 66.13 45.29
N SER A 132 -4.04 67.08 45.96
CA SER A 132 -4.67 68.11 46.78
C SER A 132 -5.38 69.17 45.93
N GLU A 133 -6.33 69.90 46.53
CA GLU A 133 -7.06 70.96 45.83
C GLU A 133 -6.12 72.09 45.34
N ALA A 134 -5.11 72.44 46.13
CA ALA A 134 -4.10 73.43 45.76
C ALA A 134 -3.26 72.96 44.56
N GLY A 135 -2.76 71.73 44.58
CA GLY A 135 -2.00 71.18 43.45
C GLY A 135 -2.86 71.03 42.18
N ARG A 136 -4.16 70.73 42.32
CA ARG A 136 -5.11 70.72 41.20
C ARG A 136 -5.33 72.10 40.61
N GLN A 137 -5.45 73.13 41.46
CA GLN A 137 -5.56 74.52 41.01
C GLN A 137 -4.28 74.98 40.32
N ASP A 138 -3.11 74.67 40.86
CA ASP A 138 -1.82 74.98 40.22
C ASP A 138 -1.68 74.33 38.84
N LEU A 139 -2.11 73.07 38.70
CA LEU A 139 -2.13 72.39 37.40
C LEU A 139 -3.06 73.08 36.40
N LEU A 140 -4.24 73.53 36.85
CA LEU A 140 -5.19 74.28 36.03
C LEU A 140 -4.64 75.66 35.62
N GLU A 141 -4.03 76.39 36.55
CA GLU A 141 -3.37 77.68 36.28
C GLU A 141 -2.18 77.53 35.32
N ALA A 142 -1.45 76.41 35.41
CA ALA A 142 -0.38 76.07 34.48
C ALA A 142 -0.88 75.60 33.09
N GLY A 143 -2.19 75.38 32.95
CA GLY A 143 -2.86 75.01 31.68
C GLY A 143 -2.99 73.51 31.42
N PHE A 144 -2.84 72.65 32.44
CA PHE A 144 -3.08 71.22 32.34
C PHE A 144 -4.58 70.90 32.47
N ALA A 145 -5.01 69.78 31.87
CA ALA A 145 -6.38 69.32 32.04
C ALA A 145 -6.64 68.91 33.51
N PRO A 146 -7.82 69.19 34.08
CA PRO A 146 -8.13 68.77 35.44
C PRO A 146 -8.00 67.24 35.56
N PRO A 147 -7.38 66.71 36.64
CA PRO A 147 -7.34 65.28 36.88
C PRO A 147 -8.77 64.74 37.03
N GLY A 148 -9.23 64.03 36.01
CA GLY A 148 -10.58 63.45 35.94
C GLY A 148 -10.63 62.03 36.51
N ALA A 149 -11.84 61.47 36.60
CA ALA A 149 -12.00 60.04 36.82
C ALA A 149 -11.36 59.29 35.65
N SER A 150 -10.45 58.35 35.94
CA SER A 150 -9.81 57.54 34.91
C SER A 150 -10.89 56.79 34.12
N PRO A 151 -11.00 57.00 32.79
CA PRO A 151 -11.99 56.30 31.98
C PRO A 151 -11.70 54.79 32.00
N ASP A 152 -12.74 53.96 32.04
CA ASP A 152 -12.59 52.51 31.90
C ASP A 152 -12.22 52.19 30.45
N LEU A 153 -10.94 51.89 30.24
CA LEU A 153 -10.38 51.52 28.94
C LEU A 153 -10.30 50.00 28.73
N SER A 154 -10.83 49.19 29.64
CA SER A 154 -10.72 47.72 29.59
C SER A 154 -11.26 47.12 28.28
N ALA A 155 -12.37 47.66 27.77
CA ALA A 155 -12.94 47.27 26.47
C ALA A 155 -11.98 47.53 25.30
N TRP A 156 -11.17 48.61 25.38
CA TRP A 156 -10.22 49.04 24.37
C TRP A 156 -8.84 48.38 24.50
N ASP A 157 -8.52 47.79 25.65
CA ASP A 157 -7.25 47.10 25.86
C ASP A 157 -7.10 45.85 24.97
N THR A 158 -8.21 45.20 24.63
CA THR A 158 -8.20 44.11 23.64
C THR A 158 -7.73 44.58 22.26
N ALA A 159 -8.04 45.83 21.90
CA ALA A 159 -7.64 46.45 20.63
C ALA A 159 -6.15 46.84 20.62
N ARG A 160 -5.47 46.87 21.78
CA ARG A 160 -4.03 47.18 21.88
C ARG A 160 -3.16 46.27 21.01
N LEU A 161 -3.51 44.98 20.96
CA LEU A 161 -2.76 43.98 20.19
C LEU A 161 -2.98 44.09 18.68
N THR A 162 -4.15 44.59 18.27
CA THR A 162 -4.57 44.63 16.85
C THR A 162 -4.41 46.01 16.21
N TYR A 163 -4.35 47.08 16.99
CA TYR A 163 -4.24 48.47 16.53
C TYR A 163 -3.03 48.69 15.63
N ASN A 164 -1.83 48.49 16.14
CA ASN A 164 -0.60 48.80 15.40
C ASN A 164 -0.48 47.99 14.09
N PRO A 165 -0.73 46.67 14.06
CA PRO A 165 -0.79 45.91 12.81
C PRO A 165 -1.81 46.43 11.80
N ARG A 166 -3.02 46.74 12.25
CA ARG A 166 -4.08 47.27 11.38
C ARG A 166 -3.72 48.65 10.85
N PHE A 167 -3.20 49.54 11.69
CA PHE A 167 -2.73 50.86 11.30
C PHE A 167 -1.66 50.77 10.20
N ARG A 168 -0.63 49.92 10.39
CA ARG A 168 0.44 49.75 9.39
C ARG A 168 -0.08 49.27 8.03
N ARG A 169 -1.09 48.39 8.03
CA ARG A 169 -1.66 47.82 6.80
C ARG A 169 -2.68 48.72 6.12
N GLN A 170 -3.63 49.25 6.87
CA GLN A 170 -4.78 50.00 6.36
C GLN A 170 -4.42 51.47 6.12
N VAL A 171 -3.69 52.09 7.03
CA VAL A 171 -3.31 53.50 6.93
C VAL A 171 -2.02 53.63 6.12
N GLN A 172 -0.90 53.10 6.62
CA GLN A 172 0.41 53.30 5.98
C GLN A 172 0.66 52.44 4.73
N SER A 173 -0.22 51.46 4.45
CA SER A 173 -0.05 50.52 3.33
C SER A 173 1.27 49.71 3.36
N VAL A 174 1.87 49.52 4.54
CA VAL A 174 3.12 48.75 4.72
C VAL A 174 2.80 47.40 5.35
N LYS A 175 3.61 46.38 5.06
CA LYS A 175 3.46 45.01 5.61
C LYS A 175 2.07 44.40 5.36
N ARG A 176 1.48 44.66 4.19
CA ARG A 176 0.16 44.13 3.77
C ARG A 176 0.09 42.61 3.87
N TYR A 177 1.15 41.91 3.45
CA TYR A 177 1.26 40.45 3.44
C TYR A 177 2.33 39.91 4.41
N ALA A 178 2.77 40.73 5.36
CA ALA A 178 3.87 40.40 6.27
C ALA A 178 3.47 40.65 7.74
N PRO A 179 4.17 40.04 8.71
CA PRO A 179 3.94 40.30 10.12
C PRO A 179 4.23 41.75 10.52
N ALA A 180 3.22 42.41 11.06
CA ALA A 180 3.25 43.79 11.49
C ALA A 180 3.36 43.95 13.01
N SER A 181 2.92 42.96 13.82
CA SER A 181 3.16 42.89 15.27
C SER A 181 4.25 41.92 15.67
N LEU A 182 4.69 42.02 16.94
CA LEU A 182 5.49 41.00 17.60
C LEU A 182 4.77 39.63 17.62
N GLN A 183 3.48 39.58 17.96
CA GLN A 183 2.71 38.34 18.04
C GLN A 183 2.65 37.61 16.69
N GLU A 184 2.34 38.34 15.61
CA GLU A 184 2.32 37.77 14.26
C GLU A 184 3.69 37.25 13.84
N ARG A 185 4.79 37.95 14.20
CA ARG A 185 6.16 37.48 13.93
C ARG A 185 6.48 36.20 14.68
N LEU A 186 6.11 36.12 15.96
CA LEU A 186 6.33 34.93 16.78
C LEU A 186 5.51 33.75 16.26
N LEU A 187 4.25 33.99 15.86
CA LEU A 187 3.39 32.99 15.25
C LEU A 187 3.97 32.48 13.93
N GLN A 188 4.41 33.38 13.03
CA GLN A 188 5.08 32.99 11.79
C GLN A 188 6.30 32.11 12.07
N LYS A 189 7.14 32.48 13.04
CA LYS A 189 8.34 31.70 13.40
C LYS A 189 7.98 30.34 14.00
N ALA A 190 6.97 30.27 14.87
CA ALA A 190 6.50 29.01 15.45
C ALA A 190 5.96 28.06 14.37
N ILE A 191 5.16 28.58 13.43
CA ILE A 191 4.64 27.81 12.29
C ILE A 191 5.79 27.35 11.39
N SER A 192 6.72 28.25 11.06
CA SER A 192 7.89 27.92 10.22
C SER A 192 8.77 26.87 10.88
N LEU A 193 8.99 26.96 12.19
CA LEU A 193 9.74 25.99 12.97
C LEU A 193 9.05 24.63 12.99
N PHE A 194 7.73 24.59 13.21
CA PHE A 194 6.95 23.36 13.20
C PHE A 194 7.06 22.64 11.85
N PHE A 195 6.79 23.35 10.75
CA PHE A 195 6.90 22.77 9.41
C PHE A 195 8.35 22.40 9.06
N PHE A 196 9.33 23.18 9.52
CA PHE A 196 10.73 22.84 9.35
C PHE A 196 11.09 21.53 10.04
N CYS A 197 10.72 21.37 11.32
CA CYS A 197 10.95 20.15 12.07
C CYS A 197 10.26 18.94 11.44
N LEU A 198 9.01 19.10 10.99
CA LEU A 198 8.26 18.05 10.31
C LEU A 198 8.94 17.64 8.99
N ALA A 199 9.29 18.60 8.14
CA ALA A 199 9.97 18.35 6.87
C ALA A 199 11.37 17.75 7.08
N ALA A 200 12.13 18.26 8.05
CA ALA A 200 13.44 17.73 8.43
C ALA A 200 13.34 16.30 8.96
N TRP A 201 12.31 15.96 9.72
CA TRP A 201 12.07 14.60 10.18
C TRP A 201 11.79 13.64 9.02
N PHE A 202 10.90 14.01 8.09
CA PHE A 202 10.66 13.23 6.87
C PHE A 202 11.94 13.07 6.03
N LEU A 203 12.72 14.15 5.92
CA LEU A 203 13.99 14.15 5.21
C LEU A 203 14.98 13.17 5.86
N LEU A 204 15.20 13.28 7.16
CA LEU A 204 16.15 12.46 7.93
C LEU A 204 15.77 10.98 8.00
N ARG A 205 14.47 10.64 7.90
CA ARG A 205 14.01 9.24 7.75
C ARG A 205 14.44 8.61 6.42
N ARG A 206 14.62 9.42 5.38
CA ARG A 206 15.06 8.97 4.06
C ARG A 206 16.58 8.95 3.91
N VAL A 207 17.32 9.51 4.86
CA VAL A 207 18.80 9.49 4.85
C VAL A 207 19.30 8.33 5.70
N PRO A 208 20.12 7.42 5.16
CA PRO A 208 20.62 6.26 5.90
C PRO A 208 21.59 6.64 7.02
N PRO A 209 21.78 5.77 8.03
CA PRO A 209 22.79 5.98 9.06
C PRO A 209 24.19 6.10 8.44
N GLY A 210 24.90 7.17 8.78
CA GLY A 210 26.22 7.45 8.21
C GLY A 210 26.66 8.90 8.41
N PRO A 211 27.80 9.31 7.82
CA PRO A 211 28.29 10.69 7.91
C PRO A 211 27.29 11.72 7.38
N GLN A 212 26.59 11.42 6.28
CA GLN A 212 25.62 12.34 5.67
C GLN A 212 24.44 12.63 6.62
N ARG A 213 23.88 11.60 7.27
CA ARG A 213 22.80 11.77 8.25
C ARG A 213 23.26 12.53 9.48
N ARG A 214 24.48 12.26 9.98
CA ARG A 214 25.05 13.00 11.12
C ARG A 214 25.19 14.48 10.81
N MET A 215 25.76 14.83 9.64
CA MET A 215 25.89 16.22 9.23
C MET A 215 24.52 16.89 9.00
N SER A 216 23.59 16.20 8.35
CA SER A 216 22.22 16.72 8.14
C SER A 216 21.50 16.95 9.48
N LEU A 217 21.65 16.04 10.45
CA LEU A 217 21.11 16.21 11.80
C LEU A 217 21.74 17.41 12.53
N SER A 218 23.07 17.56 12.44
CA SER A 218 23.76 18.74 13.00
C SER A 218 23.25 20.04 12.38
N ALA A 219 23.03 20.09 11.06
CA ALA A 219 22.45 21.25 10.39
C ALA A 219 21.03 21.56 10.91
N VAL A 220 20.17 20.55 11.02
CA VAL A 220 18.80 20.69 11.54
C VAL A 220 18.81 21.23 12.98
N ILE A 221 19.63 20.66 13.87
CA ILE A 221 19.74 21.11 15.26
C ILE A 221 20.21 22.57 15.33
N LEU A 222 21.22 22.94 14.53
CA LEU A 222 21.73 24.31 14.50
C LEU A 222 20.69 25.31 13.96
N ILE A 223 19.92 24.94 12.93
CA ILE A 223 18.85 25.79 12.39
C ILE A 223 17.72 25.97 13.40
N VAL A 224 17.28 24.88 14.05
CA VAL A 224 16.26 24.94 15.12
C VAL A 224 16.72 25.85 16.25
N PHE A 225 17.95 25.65 16.74
CA PHE A 225 18.54 26.50 17.75
C PHE A 225 18.59 27.97 17.30
N TRP A 226 18.95 28.23 16.05
CA TRP A 226 19.02 29.59 15.51
C TRP A 226 17.66 30.29 15.52
N ILE A 227 16.60 29.61 15.07
CA ILE A 227 15.23 30.14 15.07
C ILE A 227 14.77 30.40 16.50
N LEU A 228 15.05 29.49 17.45
CA LEU A 228 14.71 29.67 18.87
C LEU A 228 15.39 30.90 19.48
N CYS A 229 16.69 31.11 19.25
CA CYS A 229 17.39 32.32 19.71
C CYS A 229 16.74 33.59 19.14
N TRP A 230 16.32 33.56 17.87
CA TRP A 230 15.63 34.69 17.22
C TRP A 230 14.19 34.91 17.68
N MET A 231 13.53 33.87 18.19
CA MET A 231 12.24 34.01 18.87
C MET A 231 12.44 34.68 20.22
N ILE A 232 13.39 34.20 21.03
CA ILE A 232 13.67 34.77 22.36
C ILE A 232 14.20 36.21 22.26
N LYS A 233 15.08 36.50 21.29
CA LYS A 233 15.55 37.87 21.00
C LYS A 233 14.39 38.85 20.82
N GLY A 234 13.31 38.41 20.18
CA GLY A 234 12.14 39.25 19.92
C GLY A 234 11.23 39.49 21.13
N LEU A 235 11.37 38.71 22.20
CA LEU A 235 10.51 38.82 23.38
C LEU A 235 10.98 39.95 24.33
N PRO A 236 10.06 40.73 24.92
CA PRO A 236 10.37 41.79 25.87
C PRO A 236 10.64 41.24 27.29
N VAL A 237 11.44 40.19 27.42
CA VAL A 237 11.72 39.51 28.71
C VAL A 237 12.88 40.17 29.47
N GLY A 238 13.81 40.81 28.74
CA GLY A 238 14.93 41.54 29.34
C GLY A 238 15.99 41.91 28.30
N THR A 239 16.56 43.11 28.43
CA THR A 239 17.56 43.66 27.49
C THR A 239 18.84 42.83 27.45
N GLY A 240 19.26 42.28 28.59
CA GLY A 240 20.39 41.34 28.69
C GLY A 240 20.14 40.03 27.93
N LEU A 241 19.01 39.36 28.19
CA LEU A 241 18.68 38.09 27.53
C LEU A 241 18.54 38.25 26.01
N SER A 242 17.86 39.32 25.56
CA SER A 242 17.71 39.60 24.13
C SER A 242 19.06 39.83 23.44
N ARG A 243 19.98 40.54 24.10
CA ARG A 243 21.35 40.78 23.62
C ARG A 243 22.20 39.51 23.56
N TYR A 244 22.19 38.67 24.59
CA TYR A 244 22.93 37.40 24.52
C TYR A 244 22.32 36.42 23.52
N CYS A 245 20.99 36.41 23.35
CA CYS A 245 20.33 35.66 22.27
C CYS A 245 20.73 36.19 20.88
N TRP A 246 20.91 37.49 20.74
CA TRP A 246 21.45 38.09 19.52
C TRP A 246 22.89 37.61 19.25
N PHE A 247 23.78 37.63 20.23
CA PHE A 247 25.17 37.18 20.06
C PHE A 247 25.29 35.69 19.79
N ILE A 248 24.63 34.84 20.59
CA ILE A 248 24.70 33.38 20.40
C ILE A 248 24.06 32.94 19.08
N SER A 249 23.18 33.75 18.48
CA SER A 249 22.64 33.50 17.14
C SER A 249 23.71 33.53 16.03
N TYR A 250 24.92 34.00 16.31
CA TYR A 250 26.07 33.87 15.40
C TYR A 250 26.71 32.48 15.43
N MET A 251 26.50 31.67 16.48
CA MET A 251 27.04 30.31 16.55
C MET A 251 26.54 29.44 15.38
N PRO A 252 25.23 29.34 15.09
CA PRO A 252 24.77 28.66 13.88
C PRO A 252 25.36 29.26 12.61
N ARG A 253 25.42 30.60 12.52
CA ARG A 253 25.98 31.29 11.34
C ARG A 253 27.40 30.85 11.03
N HIS A 254 28.25 30.64 12.05
CA HIS A 254 29.63 30.21 11.86
C HIS A 254 29.77 28.70 11.65
N VAL A 255 28.98 27.89 12.36
CA VAL A 255 29.13 26.42 12.37
C VAL A 255 28.40 25.74 11.20
N LEU A 256 27.27 26.28 10.74
CA LEU A 256 26.50 25.71 9.62
C LEU A 256 27.33 25.58 8.33
N PRO A 257 28.16 26.57 7.93
CA PRO A 257 29.07 26.44 6.79
C PRO A 257 30.11 25.32 6.93
N VAL A 258 30.53 24.98 8.15
CA VAL A 258 31.41 23.82 8.40
C VAL A 258 30.66 22.51 8.17
N VAL A 259 29.42 22.43 8.67
CA VAL A 259 28.53 21.29 8.44
C VAL A 259 28.25 21.11 6.94
N TRP A 260 28.06 22.22 6.21
CA TRP A 260 27.91 22.24 4.76
C TRP A 260 29.10 21.60 4.04
N ILE A 261 30.34 21.95 4.38
CA ILE A 261 31.54 21.29 3.81
C ILE A 261 31.55 19.80 4.14
N GLY A 262 31.18 19.44 5.37
CA GLY A 262 31.02 18.05 5.80
C GLY A 262 30.04 17.28 4.91
N MET A 263 28.87 17.85 4.62
CA MET A 263 27.85 17.28 3.72
C MET A 263 28.37 17.17 2.29
N CYS A 264 29.02 18.22 1.77
CA CYS A 264 29.59 18.25 0.43
C CYS A 264 30.65 17.16 0.23
N SER A 265 31.54 16.98 1.22
CA SER A 265 32.56 15.95 1.17
C SER A 265 31.98 14.55 1.33
N ALA A 266 31.06 14.35 2.29
CA ALA A 266 30.37 13.07 2.47
C ALA A 266 29.63 12.65 1.21
N SER A 267 29.02 13.60 0.50
CA SER A 267 28.43 13.35 -0.82
C SER A 267 29.41 12.96 -1.91
N ARG A 268 30.65 13.46 -1.88
CA ARG A 268 31.64 13.22 -2.95
C ARG A 268 32.39 11.92 -2.74
N SER A 269 32.85 11.67 -1.51
CA SER A 269 33.77 10.56 -1.18
C SER A 269 33.15 9.51 -0.27
N GLY A 270 31.87 9.60 0.08
CA GLY A 270 31.21 8.72 1.07
C GLY A 270 31.63 8.99 2.53
N GLN A 271 32.70 9.77 2.72
CA GLN A 271 33.23 10.19 4.01
C GLN A 271 33.36 11.71 4.07
N PRO A 272 33.19 12.32 5.26
CA PRO A 272 33.41 13.75 5.44
C PRO A 272 34.89 14.08 5.23
N VAL A 273 35.23 15.36 5.19
CA VAL A 273 36.63 15.79 5.24
C VAL A 273 37.33 15.19 6.47
N SER A 274 38.67 15.14 6.43
CA SER A 274 39.45 14.55 7.52
C SER A 274 39.00 15.12 8.88
N ARG A 275 38.93 14.27 9.91
CA ARG A 275 38.47 14.68 11.25
C ARG A 275 39.27 15.86 11.78
N ARG A 276 40.57 15.93 11.48
CA ARG A 276 41.46 17.05 11.83
C ARG A 276 41.02 18.35 11.17
N LEU A 277 40.70 18.34 9.87
CA LEU A 277 40.22 19.54 9.16
C LEU A 277 38.86 19.99 9.72
N LEU A 278 37.92 19.06 9.88
CA LEU A 278 36.59 19.39 10.43
C LEU A 278 36.71 19.99 11.84
N ALA A 279 37.57 19.42 12.70
CA ALA A 279 37.85 19.95 14.03
C ALA A 279 38.47 21.34 13.97
N SER A 280 39.44 21.58 13.08
CA SER A 280 40.05 22.92 12.93
C SER A 280 39.05 23.99 12.48
N LEU A 281 38.15 23.65 11.55
CA LEU A 281 37.10 24.55 11.09
C LEU A 281 36.05 24.81 12.18
N ALA A 282 35.71 23.78 12.97
CA ALA A 282 34.82 23.93 14.12
C ALA A 282 35.45 24.86 15.17
N VAL A 283 36.73 24.66 15.50
CA VAL A 283 37.48 25.53 16.44
C VAL A 283 37.49 26.98 15.94
N GLY A 284 37.77 27.22 14.66
CA GLY A 284 37.69 28.57 14.08
C GLY A 284 36.29 29.20 14.20
N SER A 285 35.24 28.41 13.97
CA SER A 285 33.85 28.85 14.11
C SER A 285 33.47 29.18 15.56
N PHE A 286 33.96 28.39 16.53
CA PHE A 286 33.78 28.67 17.94
C PHE A 286 34.57 29.90 18.38
N ALA A 287 35.80 30.10 17.90
CA ALA A 287 36.59 31.30 18.18
C ALA A 287 35.88 32.57 17.69
N LEU A 288 35.33 32.56 16.47
CA LEU A 288 34.51 33.67 15.95
C LEU A 288 33.23 33.86 16.78
N THR A 289 32.62 32.78 17.25
CA THR A 289 31.42 32.87 18.12
C THR A 289 31.78 33.52 19.46
N ILE A 290 32.91 33.15 20.06
CA ILE A 290 33.40 33.75 21.31
C ILE A 290 33.74 35.22 21.10
N LEU A 291 34.33 35.59 19.96
CA LEU A 291 34.56 37.00 19.58
C LEU A 291 33.24 37.80 19.55
N VAL A 292 32.14 37.22 19.08
CA VAL A 292 30.83 37.90 19.12
C VAL A 292 30.29 37.97 20.55
N LEU A 293 30.38 36.89 21.32
CA LEU A 293 29.89 36.85 22.71
C LEU A 293 30.64 37.79 23.64
N SER A 294 31.93 38.03 23.37
CA SER A 294 32.78 38.94 24.13
C SER A 294 32.75 40.39 23.61
N ASN A 295 31.84 40.72 22.69
CA ASN A 295 31.80 42.05 22.07
C ASN A 295 31.71 43.19 23.09
N ASP A 296 31.05 43.00 24.23
CA ASP A 296 30.96 44.04 25.26
C ASP A 296 32.33 44.43 25.84
N ALA A 297 33.35 43.57 25.74
CA ALA A 297 34.70 43.85 26.23
C ALA A 297 35.58 44.62 25.22
N HIS A 298 35.35 44.47 23.91
CA HIS A 298 36.27 44.96 22.88
C HIS A 298 35.60 45.74 21.73
N GLN A 299 34.28 45.61 21.56
CA GLN A 299 33.45 46.29 20.56
C GLN A 299 33.93 46.16 19.10
N LEU A 300 34.66 45.10 18.77
CA LEU A 300 35.23 44.89 17.42
C LEU A 300 34.19 44.38 16.42
N VAL A 301 33.10 43.77 16.90
CA VAL A 301 32.04 43.22 16.06
C VAL A 301 30.91 44.23 15.91
N PHE A 302 30.45 44.84 17.02
CA PHE A 302 29.43 45.89 17.02
C PHE A 302 29.92 47.09 17.84
N PHE A 303 29.88 48.26 17.20
CA PHE A 303 30.07 49.56 17.85
C PHE A 303 28.70 50.11 18.25
N TYR A 304 28.48 50.32 19.55
CA TYR A 304 27.24 50.92 20.05
C TYR A 304 27.21 52.42 19.77
N GLN A 305 26.08 52.92 19.30
CA GLN A 305 25.89 54.35 19.01
C GLN A 305 25.11 55.08 20.12
N SER A 306 24.40 54.33 20.96
CA SER A 306 23.74 54.80 22.17
C SER A 306 24.53 54.36 23.42
N GLU A 307 24.46 55.15 24.49
CA GLU A 307 24.96 54.79 25.83
C GLU A 307 23.92 53.97 26.62
N VAL A 308 22.67 53.94 26.16
CA VAL A 308 21.57 53.22 26.79
C VAL A 308 21.59 51.76 26.34
N VAL A 309 21.86 50.86 27.29
CA VAL A 309 21.96 49.41 27.07
C VAL A 309 20.73 48.80 26.38
N ALA A 310 19.54 49.37 26.60
CA ALA A 310 18.31 48.91 25.97
C ALA A 310 18.30 49.14 24.44
N ASP A 311 19.05 50.11 23.95
CA ASP A 311 19.03 50.55 22.55
C ASP A 311 20.12 49.89 21.71
N TYR A 312 21.09 49.21 22.32
CA TYR A 312 22.23 48.57 21.63
C TYR A 312 21.82 47.64 20.48
N ILE A 313 20.66 46.98 20.59
CA ILE A 313 20.15 46.06 19.55
C ILE A 313 19.63 46.80 18.31
N ASN A 314 19.17 48.04 18.49
CA ASN A 314 18.55 48.86 17.47
C ASN A 314 19.51 49.91 16.89
N ASP A 315 20.51 50.31 17.67
CA ASP A 315 21.41 51.42 17.33
C ASP A 315 22.88 51.01 17.47
N TYR A 316 23.41 50.44 16.39
CA TYR A 316 24.79 49.97 16.32
C TYR A 316 25.33 50.03 14.89
N ARG A 317 26.65 50.12 14.80
CA ARG A 317 27.40 50.01 13.55
C ARG A 317 28.21 48.70 13.50
N ASN A 318 28.22 48.05 12.35
CA ASN A 318 29.03 46.85 12.12
C ASN A 318 30.53 47.18 12.06
N GLY A 319 31.32 46.55 12.94
CA GLY A 319 32.77 46.69 13.01
C GLY A 319 33.53 45.67 12.16
N PRO A 320 34.88 45.70 12.17
CA PRO A 320 35.72 44.79 11.37
C PRO A 320 35.50 43.30 11.70
N GLY A 321 35.24 42.96 12.96
CA GLY A 321 34.96 41.59 13.40
C GLY A 321 33.68 41.01 12.77
N TYR A 322 32.68 41.85 12.50
CA TYR A 322 31.47 41.45 11.78
C TYR A 322 31.80 41.06 10.33
N TYR A 323 32.61 41.85 9.63
CA TYR A 323 33.01 41.54 8.25
C TYR A 323 33.89 40.29 8.17
N LEU A 324 34.74 40.05 9.18
CA LEU A 324 35.49 38.80 9.30
C LEU A 324 34.56 37.58 9.45
N SER A 325 33.55 37.66 10.32
CA SER A 325 32.50 36.65 10.48
C SER A 325 31.77 36.35 9.15
N LEU A 326 31.48 37.40 8.39
CA LEU A 326 30.83 37.30 7.10
C LEU A 326 31.74 36.62 6.06
N ALA A 327 32.99 37.07 5.95
CA ALA A 327 33.99 36.51 5.05
C ALA A 327 34.25 35.03 5.33
N TRP A 328 34.33 34.63 6.60
CA TRP A 328 34.44 33.24 7.02
C TRP A 328 33.28 32.39 6.48
N SER A 329 32.05 32.83 6.73
CA SER A 329 30.85 32.11 6.35
C SER A 329 30.75 31.93 4.83
N PHE A 330 30.98 33.00 4.05
CA PHE A 330 30.97 32.92 2.59
C PHE A 330 32.09 32.05 2.03
N SER A 331 33.30 32.16 2.57
CA SER A 331 34.44 31.37 2.11
C SER A 331 34.19 29.86 2.24
N LEU A 332 33.56 29.44 3.35
CA LEU A 332 33.22 28.03 3.56
C LEU A 332 32.07 27.54 2.68
N ILE A 333 31.07 28.39 2.42
CA ILE A 333 30.00 28.07 1.45
C ILE A 333 30.60 27.81 0.06
N VAL A 334 31.46 28.73 -0.40
CA VAL A 334 32.17 28.60 -1.70
C VAL A 334 33.07 27.37 -1.71
N ALA A 335 33.81 27.11 -0.63
CA ALA A 335 34.66 25.92 -0.53
C ALA A 335 33.85 24.62 -0.67
N GLY A 336 32.70 24.51 0.01
CA GLY A 336 31.82 23.34 -0.14
C GLY A 336 31.26 23.19 -1.56
N LEU A 337 30.91 24.29 -2.22
CA LEU A 337 30.49 24.27 -3.63
C LEU A 337 31.62 23.77 -4.55
N ILE A 338 32.86 24.23 -4.34
CA ILE A 338 34.05 23.77 -5.06
C ILE A 338 34.27 22.27 -4.83
N VAL A 339 34.09 21.77 -3.60
CA VAL A 339 34.22 20.34 -3.30
C VAL A 339 33.26 19.52 -4.15
N ILE A 340 31.99 19.94 -4.26
CA ILE A 340 31.01 19.26 -5.11
C ILE A 340 31.39 19.36 -6.59
N LEU A 341 31.79 20.55 -7.07
CA LEU A 341 32.18 20.81 -8.46
C LEU A 341 33.34 19.95 -8.95
N ARG A 342 34.28 19.59 -8.06
CA ARG A 342 35.45 18.75 -8.40
C ARG A 342 35.12 17.27 -8.63
N ARG A 343 33.87 16.85 -8.41
CA ARG A 343 33.42 15.50 -8.73
C ARG A 343 33.27 15.33 -10.24
N GLN A 344 33.61 14.17 -10.80
CA GLN A 344 33.18 13.84 -12.16
C GLN A 344 31.66 13.69 -12.17
N MET A 345 31.00 14.63 -12.85
CA MET A 345 29.55 14.82 -12.79
C MET A 345 28.89 14.39 -14.09
N ASN A 346 27.90 13.52 -13.97
CA ASN A 346 27.03 13.16 -15.08
C ASN A 346 26.14 14.37 -15.47
N ARG A 347 25.50 14.32 -16.65
CA ARG A 347 24.59 15.41 -17.10
C ARG A 347 23.51 15.75 -16.07
N ARG A 348 23.03 14.74 -15.32
CA ARG A 348 22.06 14.91 -14.22
C ARG A 348 22.67 15.70 -13.05
N ASP A 349 23.86 15.33 -12.59
CA ASP A 349 24.57 16.00 -11.49
C ASP A 349 24.88 17.47 -11.81
N LYS A 350 25.26 17.78 -13.06
CA LYS A 350 25.49 19.18 -13.51
C LYS A 350 24.22 20.03 -13.44
N ARG A 351 23.07 19.48 -13.86
CA ARG A 351 21.77 20.16 -13.78
C ARG A 351 21.33 20.39 -12.32
N GLN A 352 21.65 19.45 -11.43
CA GLN A 352 21.35 19.56 -10.00
C GLN A 352 22.23 20.61 -9.31
N LEU A 353 23.51 20.66 -9.67
CA LEU A 353 24.42 21.69 -9.19
C LEU A 353 24.01 23.09 -9.67
N LEU A 354 23.46 23.20 -10.89
CA LEU A 354 22.86 24.43 -11.36
C LEU A 354 21.71 24.88 -10.45
N TYR A 355 20.81 23.97 -10.05
CA TYR A 355 19.73 24.31 -9.10
C TYR A 355 20.27 24.71 -7.72
N ALA A 356 21.26 23.98 -7.18
CA ALA A 356 21.93 24.36 -5.93
C ALA A 356 22.64 25.72 -6.03
N GLY A 357 23.27 26.00 -7.18
CA GLY A 357 23.90 27.28 -7.49
C GLY A 357 22.90 28.42 -7.59
N ILE A 358 21.75 28.21 -8.25
CA ILE A 358 20.64 29.18 -8.30
C ILE A 358 20.13 29.47 -6.89
N LEU A 359 19.97 28.42 -6.07
CA LEU A 359 19.51 28.56 -4.69
C LEU A 359 20.51 29.33 -3.81
N ALA A 360 21.81 29.05 -3.96
CA ALA A 360 22.86 29.77 -3.27
C ALA A 360 22.98 31.22 -3.74
N ALA A 361 22.82 31.47 -5.05
CA ALA A 361 22.78 32.81 -5.62
C ALA A 361 21.58 33.60 -5.08
N PHE A 362 20.41 32.97 -4.94
CA PHE A 362 19.24 33.57 -4.32
C PHE A 362 19.48 33.92 -2.84
N LEU A 363 20.11 33.03 -2.04
CA LEU A 363 20.49 33.33 -0.65
C LEU A 363 21.41 34.55 -0.58
N LEU A 364 22.42 34.59 -1.46
CA LEU A 364 23.43 35.64 -1.47
C LEU A 364 22.81 36.97 -1.89
N ALA A 365 21.98 36.98 -2.95
CA ALA A 365 21.21 38.14 -3.35
C ALA A 365 20.31 38.64 -2.21
N TYR A 366 19.60 37.73 -1.53
CA TYR A 366 18.74 38.07 -0.40
C TYR A 366 19.53 38.70 0.76
N GLN A 367 20.68 38.13 1.15
CA GLN A 367 21.53 38.70 2.19
C GLN A 367 22.07 40.08 1.81
N VAL A 368 22.47 40.27 0.55
CA VAL A 368 22.95 41.57 0.06
C VAL A 368 21.82 42.60 0.08
N THR A 369 20.62 42.26 -0.39
CA THR A 369 19.45 43.17 -0.31
C THR A 369 19.07 43.48 1.14
N TYR A 370 19.18 42.50 2.05
CA TYR A 370 18.94 42.70 3.48
C TYR A 370 19.99 43.63 4.11
N MET A 371 21.26 43.59 3.68
CA MET A 371 22.31 44.50 4.15
C MET A 371 22.17 45.91 3.60
N LEU A 372 21.66 46.06 2.37
CA LEU A 372 21.52 47.35 1.70
C LEU A 372 20.20 48.06 2.06
N ASP A 373 19.38 47.49 2.94
CA ASP A 373 18.03 47.95 3.28
C ASP A 373 17.13 48.24 2.06
N VAL A 374 17.45 47.62 0.91
CA VAL A 374 16.66 47.72 -0.32
C VAL A 374 15.47 46.78 -0.17
N LEU A 375 14.33 47.38 0.22
CA LEU A 375 12.96 46.85 0.25
C LEU A 375 12.90 45.30 0.35
N PRO A 376 12.69 44.71 1.54
CA PRO A 376 12.64 43.25 1.66
C PRO A 376 11.46 42.72 0.84
N VAL A 377 11.75 42.13 -0.31
CA VAL A 377 10.76 41.44 -1.17
C VAL A 377 10.04 40.33 -0.39
N ILE A 378 10.70 39.80 0.65
CA ILE A 378 10.16 38.82 1.60
C ILE A 378 10.60 39.27 3.00
N ASP A 379 9.65 39.62 3.89
CA ASP A 379 9.92 40.07 5.28
C ASP A 379 10.25 38.86 6.19
N LEU A 380 11.20 38.02 5.76
CA LEU A 380 11.67 36.85 6.50
C LEU A 380 12.99 37.16 7.20
N ASP A 381 13.18 36.66 8.42
CA ASP A 381 14.48 36.73 9.04
C ASP A 381 15.47 35.74 8.39
N ILE A 382 16.76 36.03 8.55
CA ILE A 382 17.85 35.22 8.00
C ILE A 382 17.74 33.74 8.42
N PRO A 383 17.46 33.39 9.69
CA PRO A 383 17.34 31.97 10.09
C PRO A 383 16.24 31.23 9.35
N THR A 384 15.05 31.83 9.19
CA THR A 384 13.93 31.20 8.48
C THR A 384 14.24 31.05 7.00
N THR A 385 14.91 32.03 6.40
CA THR A 385 15.35 31.95 5.00
C THR A 385 16.35 30.81 4.80
N VAL A 386 17.36 30.70 5.66
CA VAL A 386 18.33 29.59 5.64
C VAL A 386 17.63 28.24 5.87
N ALA A 387 16.65 28.16 6.76
CA ALA A 387 15.87 26.95 7.02
C ALA A 387 15.11 26.48 5.77
N MET A 388 14.40 27.40 5.10
CA MET A 388 13.65 27.09 3.88
C MET A 388 14.58 26.63 2.76
N LEU A 389 15.71 27.31 2.59
CA LEU A 389 16.68 26.99 1.54
C LEU A 389 17.42 25.67 1.83
N TYR A 390 17.76 25.39 3.08
CA TYR A 390 18.28 24.09 3.49
C TYR A 390 17.30 22.97 3.13
N LEU A 391 16.00 23.15 3.41
CA LEU A 391 14.97 22.17 3.04
C LEU A 391 14.85 22.01 1.53
N LEU A 392 14.75 23.11 0.78
CA LEU A 392 14.66 23.08 -0.68
C LEU A 392 15.86 22.38 -1.30
N PHE A 393 17.08 22.73 -0.86
CA PHE A 393 18.30 22.06 -1.28
C PHE A 393 18.26 20.57 -0.95
N SER A 394 17.88 20.21 0.27
CA SER A 394 17.88 18.82 0.72
C SER A 394 16.78 17.98 0.04
N LEU A 395 15.61 18.56 -0.23
CA LEU A 395 14.52 17.94 -0.99
C LEU A 395 14.86 17.78 -2.47
N ALA A 396 15.41 18.83 -3.10
CA ALA A 396 15.93 18.75 -4.45
C ALA A 396 17.03 17.68 -4.55
N ALA A 397 17.90 17.64 -3.53
CA ALA A 397 18.96 16.65 -3.46
C ALA A 397 18.39 15.22 -3.39
N GLN A 398 17.38 14.98 -2.55
CA GLN A 398 16.75 13.66 -2.44
C GLN A 398 15.98 13.25 -3.69
N ARG A 399 15.17 14.15 -4.27
CA ARG A 399 14.35 13.87 -5.46
C ARG A 399 15.20 13.43 -6.65
N GLU A 400 16.34 14.09 -6.80
CA GLU A 400 17.25 13.89 -7.92
C GLU A 400 18.42 12.94 -7.60
N ARG A 401 18.41 12.31 -6.40
CA ARG A 401 19.43 11.39 -5.86
C ARG A 401 20.84 11.98 -5.70
N PHE A 402 20.92 13.30 -5.60
CA PHE A 402 22.10 14.05 -5.20
C PHE A 402 22.46 13.70 -3.74
N LEU A 403 23.73 13.81 -3.36
CA LEU A 403 24.27 13.45 -2.04
C LEU A 403 24.38 11.96 -1.69
N GLY A 404 24.29 11.06 -2.69
CA GLY A 404 24.62 9.65 -2.49
C GLY A 404 23.56 8.86 -1.72
N ALA A 405 22.30 9.30 -1.75
CA ALA A 405 21.16 8.47 -1.38
C ALA A 405 21.03 7.32 -2.40
N SER A 406 21.92 6.34 -2.27
CA SER A 406 21.87 5.13 -3.08
C SER A 406 20.61 4.35 -2.67
N TRP A 407 19.94 3.76 -3.65
CA TRP A 407 18.83 2.83 -3.43
C TRP A 407 19.17 1.75 -2.40
N LEU A 408 20.46 1.40 -2.32
CA LEU A 408 21.06 0.33 -1.51
C LEU A 408 20.93 0.53 -0.01
N THR A 409 20.70 1.78 0.40
CA THR A 409 20.66 2.16 1.81
C THR A 409 19.25 2.50 2.30
N LEU A 410 18.22 2.23 1.49
CA LEU A 410 16.84 2.38 1.91
C LEU A 410 16.52 1.35 3.02
N PRO A 411 15.68 1.72 4.02
CA PRO A 411 15.24 0.79 5.06
C PRO A 411 14.69 -0.52 4.50
N ILE A 412 14.06 -0.47 3.32
CA ILE A 412 13.49 -1.65 2.64
C ILE A 412 14.53 -2.74 2.32
N LEU A 413 15.81 -2.37 2.08
CA LEU A 413 16.90 -3.33 1.84
C LEU A 413 17.62 -3.71 3.14
N TYR A 414 17.69 -2.78 4.09
CA TYR A 414 18.31 -3.01 5.39
C TYR A 414 17.50 -4.00 6.24
N ASP A 415 16.17 -3.78 6.33
CA ASP A 415 15.22 -4.62 7.07
C ASP A 415 14.64 -5.75 6.21
N SER A 416 15.23 -6.03 5.04
CA SER A 416 14.78 -7.11 4.15
C SER A 416 15.05 -8.48 4.82
N PRO A 417 14.07 -9.41 4.81
CA PRO A 417 14.29 -10.77 5.29
C PRO A 417 15.22 -11.58 4.38
N TYR A 418 15.42 -11.14 3.14
CA TYR A 418 16.31 -11.79 2.18
C TYR A 418 17.74 -11.28 2.30
N ALA A 419 18.73 -12.15 2.04
CA ALA A 419 20.13 -11.76 1.98
C ALA A 419 20.42 -11.00 0.68
N VAL A 420 20.77 -9.72 0.77
CA VAL A 420 21.02 -8.84 -0.38
C VAL A 420 22.47 -8.35 -0.37
N ALA A 421 23.17 -8.48 -1.49
CA ALA A 421 24.43 -7.81 -1.78
C ALA A 421 24.35 -7.04 -3.09
N VAL A 422 25.06 -5.91 -3.19
CA VAL A 422 25.19 -5.16 -4.44
C VAL A 422 26.66 -4.93 -4.74
N PHE A 423 27.02 -5.23 -5.98
CA PHE A 423 28.35 -5.08 -6.55
C PHE A 423 28.35 -3.95 -7.57
N ASP A 424 29.46 -3.24 -7.71
CA ASP A 424 29.62 -2.26 -8.78
C ASP A 424 29.90 -2.93 -10.15
N SER A 425 30.02 -2.10 -11.19
CA SER A 425 30.37 -2.56 -12.55
C SER A 425 31.76 -3.18 -12.66
N GLU A 426 32.62 -3.04 -11.64
CA GLU A 426 33.97 -3.61 -11.57
C GLU A 426 34.01 -4.89 -10.71
N GLY A 427 32.86 -5.33 -10.17
CA GLY A 427 32.74 -6.54 -9.35
C GLY A 427 33.06 -6.35 -7.87
N HIS A 428 33.26 -5.12 -7.40
CA HIS A 428 33.52 -4.84 -5.98
C HIS A 428 32.23 -4.69 -5.17
N LEU A 429 32.21 -5.22 -3.95
CA LEU A 429 31.07 -5.15 -3.04
C LEU A 429 30.82 -3.69 -2.58
N ARG A 430 29.64 -3.16 -2.90
CA ARG A 430 29.17 -1.81 -2.53
C ARG A 430 28.26 -1.81 -1.32
N TYR A 431 27.42 -2.83 -1.16
CA TYR A 431 26.45 -2.95 -0.09
C TYR A 431 26.15 -4.41 0.24
N ARG A 432 25.91 -4.70 1.53
CA ARG A 432 25.26 -5.93 1.99
C ARG A 432 24.40 -5.64 3.22
N ASN A 433 23.31 -6.37 3.39
CA ASN A 433 22.51 -6.33 4.63
C ASN A 433 23.03 -7.34 5.68
N GLU A 434 22.52 -7.27 6.91
CA GLU A 434 22.97 -8.16 8.01
C GLU A 434 22.72 -9.63 7.70
N VAL A 435 21.60 -9.95 7.04
CA VAL A 435 21.26 -11.33 6.65
C VAL A 435 22.30 -11.88 5.66
N MET A 436 22.74 -11.07 4.69
CA MET A 436 23.81 -11.45 3.75
C MET A 436 25.18 -11.55 4.43
N ALA A 437 25.46 -10.69 5.40
CA ALA A 437 26.70 -10.77 6.17
C ALA A 437 26.76 -12.03 7.04
N ALA A 438 25.63 -12.47 7.60
CA ALA A 438 25.50 -13.71 8.34
C ALA A 438 25.62 -14.95 7.45
N ALA A 439 25.03 -14.91 6.24
CA ALA A 439 25.09 -16.02 5.28
C ALA A 439 26.49 -16.18 4.65
N LEU A 440 27.18 -15.07 4.35
CA LEU A 440 28.51 -15.05 3.73
C LEU A 440 29.43 -14.05 4.43
N PRO A 441 30.10 -14.45 5.52
CA PRO A 441 31.00 -13.58 6.27
C PRO A 441 32.23 -13.15 5.45
N GLU A 442 32.73 -14.05 4.59
CA GLU A 442 33.96 -13.84 3.82
C GLU A 442 33.80 -12.90 2.61
N LEU A 443 32.58 -12.46 2.30
CA LEU A 443 32.25 -11.66 1.10
C LEU A 443 33.00 -10.32 1.04
N ASP A 444 33.50 -9.82 2.17
CA ASP A 444 34.30 -8.58 2.25
C ASP A 444 35.69 -8.71 1.62
N LYS A 445 36.22 -9.93 1.50
CA LYS A 445 37.51 -10.18 0.87
C LYS A 445 37.30 -10.13 -0.65
N GLY A 446 37.91 -9.16 -1.33
CA GLY A 446 37.69 -8.95 -2.79
C GLY A 446 37.83 -10.21 -3.65
N LYS A 447 38.77 -11.11 -3.32
CA LYS A 447 38.93 -12.41 -3.99
C LYS A 447 37.78 -13.40 -3.74
N ALA A 448 37.12 -13.32 -2.59
CA ALA A 448 35.97 -14.16 -2.25
C ALA A 448 34.70 -13.67 -2.96
N ALA A 449 34.51 -12.35 -3.08
CA ALA A 449 33.44 -11.76 -3.89
C ALA A 449 33.55 -12.17 -5.37
N GLU A 450 34.75 -12.09 -5.94
CA GLU A 450 35.01 -12.48 -7.33
C GLU A 450 34.76 -13.98 -7.56
N ARG A 451 35.24 -14.84 -6.64
CA ARG A 451 34.94 -16.29 -6.66
C ARG A 451 33.45 -16.58 -6.54
N PHE A 452 32.72 -15.88 -5.68
CA PHE A 452 31.29 -16.07 -5.49
C PHE A 452 30.50 -15.69 -6.75
N LEU A 453 30.88 -14.60 -7.40
CA LEU A 453 30.28 -14.16 -8.67
C LEU A 453 30.57 -15.12 -9.83
N LEU A 454 31.77 -15.72 -9.87
CA LEU A 454 32.22 -16.66 -10.92
C LEU A 454 31.74 -18.10 -10.73
N ALA A 455 31.62 -18.59 -9.50
CA ALA A 455 31.37 -20.00 -9.23
C ALA A 455 29.94 -20.46 -9.53
N ASN A 456 28.97 -19.54 -9.57
CA ASN A 456 27.55 -19.86 -9.64
C ASN A 456 26.85 -18.93 -10.64
N GLY A 457 26.08 -19.50 -11.56
CA GLY A 457 25.32 -18.74 -12.56
C GLY A 457 24.07 -18.09 -11.96
N PRO A 458 23.40 -17.18 -12.70
CA PRO A 458 22.09 -16.68 -12.32
C PRO A 458 21.09 -17.85 -12.19
N ASP A 459 20.28 -17.85 -11.13
CA ASP A 459 19.27 -18.88 -10.79
C ASP A 459 19.80 -20.28 -10.42
N THR A 460 21.08 -20.42 -10.09
CA THR A 460 21.60 -21.69 -9.53
C THR A 460 21.40 -21.76 -8.02
N ASP A 461 21.10 -22.97 -7.54
CA ASP A 461 21.07 -23.29 -6.11
C ASP A 461 22.49 -23.32 -5.55
N VAL A 462 22.72 -22.53 -4.52
CA VAL A 462 24.00 -22.42 -3.83
C VAL A 462 23.89 -23.10 -2.48
N TRP A 463 24.79 -24.05 -2.22
CA TRP A 463 24.92 -24.70 -0.92
C TRP A 463 25.94 -23.95 -0.06
N ILE A 464 25.49 -23.39 1.07
CA ILE A 464 26.34 -22.62 1.98
C ILE A 464 26.03 -23.06 3.41
N ASP A 465 27.05 -23.55 4.11
CA ASP A 465 27.02 -23.87 5.55
C ASP A 465 25.78 -24.66 6.02
N GLY A 466 25.40 -25.69 5.26
CA GLY A 466 24.27 -26.57 5.58
C GLY A 466 22.89 -26.06 5.15
N ARG A 467 22.80 -24.93 4.44
CA ARG A 467 21.56 -24.35 3.91
C ARG A 467 21.59 -24.24 2.39
N PHE A 468 20.42 -24.38 1.77
CA PHE A 468 20.24 -24.14 0.34
C PHE A 468 19.76 -22.71 0.12
N PHE A 469 20.46 -21.96 -0.74
CA PHE A 469 20.06 -20.63 -1.16
C PHE A 469 19.83 -20.58 -2.67
N LYS A 470 18.74 -19.95 -3.11
CA LYS A 470 18.52 -19.62 -4.52
C LYS A 470 19.08 -18.25 -4.80
N ARG A 471 19.94 -18.15 -5.82
CA ARG A 471 20.57 -16.89 -6.23
C ARG A 471 19.77 -16.21 -7.34
N HIS A 472 19.32 -14.99 -7.08
CA HIS A 472 18.71 -14.12 -8.09
C HIS A 472 19.60 -12.92 -8.38
N ASP A 473 19.92 -12.75 -9.66
CA ASP A 473 20.80 -11.70 -10.15
C ASP A 473 19.98 -10.66 -10.93
N SER A 474 20.10 -9.38 -10.55
CA SER A 474 19.42 -8.28 -11.23
C SER A 474 20.42 -7.17 -11.56
N HIS A 475 20.48 -6.79 -12.83
CA HIS A 475 21.34 -5.69 -13.28
C HIS A 475 20.62 -4.35 -13.16
N ALA A 476 21.15 -3.45 -12.33
CA ALA A 476 20.70 -2.08 -12.21
C ALA A 476 21.72 -1.11 -12.83
N GLN A 477 21.32 0.12 -13.13
CA GLN A 477 22.22 1.19 -13.59
C GLN A 477 23.42 1.46 -12.65
N ALA A 478 23.36 1.00 -11.40
CA ALA A 478 24.40 1.18 -10.39
C ALA A 478 25.33 -0.03 -10.22
N GLY A 479 25.05 -1.17 -10.87
CA GLY A 479 25.81 -2.41 -10.73
C GLY A 479 24.93 -3.67 -10.67
N LEU A 480 25.52 -4.79 -10.25
CA LEU A 480 24.84 -6.09 -10.09
C LEU A 480 24.27 -6.24 -8.68
N VAL A 481 22.97 -6.49 -8.57
CA VAL A 481 22.27 -6.83 -7.32
C VAL A 481 22.14 -8.34 -7.25
N VAL A 482 22.63 -8.93 -6.17
CA VAL A 482 22.52 -10.37 -5.87
C VAL A 482 21.63 -10.56 -4.65
N LEU A 483 20.59 -11.37 -4.82
CA LEU A 483 19.64 -11.76 -3.79
C LEU A 483 19.81 -13.26 -3.52
N LEU A 484 19.96 -13.63 -2.26
CA LEU A 484 19.94 -15.01 -1.80
C LEU A 484 18.66 -15.26 -1.01
N GLU A 485 17.82 -16.15 -1.54
CA GLU A 485 16.61 -16.64 -0.88
C GLU A 485 16.88 -18.02 -0.28
N GLU A 486 16.62 -18.20 1.02
CA GLU A 486 16.78 -19.52 1.64
C GLU A 486 15.66 -20.47 1.20
N ILE A 487 16.03 -21.56 0.53
CA ILE A 487 15.11 -22.60 0.01
C ILE A 487 15.32 -23.96 0.68
N THR A 488 16.00 -24.01 1.82
CA THR A 488 16.29 -25.24 2.58
C THR A 488 15.03 -26.05 2.89
N ALA A 489 13.97 -25.38 3.34
CA ALA A 489 12.69 -26.01 3.63
C ALA A 489 12.05 -26.62 2.37
N ILE A 490 12.09 -25.89 1.25
CA ILE A 490 11.56 -26.35 -0.04
C ILE A 490 12.31 -27.60 -0.52
N ARG A 491 13.65 -27.59 -0.45
CA ARG A 491 14.48 -28.75 -0.84
C ARG A 491 14.24 -29.96 0.05
N SER A 492 14.08 -29.77 1.37
CA SER A 492 13.72 -30.87 2.28
C SER A 492 12.35 -31.47 1.97
N MET A 493 11.37 -30.62 1.60
CA MET A 493 10.03 -31.06 1.24
C MET A 493 10.01 -31.80 -0.10
N GLU A 494 10.77 -31.34 -1.09
CA GLU A 494 10.94 -32.02 -2.37
C GLU A 494 11.55 -33.42 -2.19
N ALA A 495 12.59 -33.55 -1.35
CA ALA A 495 13.18 -34.85 -1.02
C ALA A 495 12.17 -35.79 -0.34
N SER A 496 11.38 -35.28 0.61
CA SER A 496 10.32 -36.04 1.27
C SER A 496 9.23 -36.49 0.28
N LEU A 497 8.81 -35.61 -0.64
CA LEU A 497 7.85 -35.93 -1.69
C LEU A 497 8.36 -36.99 -2.66
N GLN A 498 9.63 -36.91 -3.06
CA GLN A 498 10.27 -37.93 -3.90
C GLN A 498 10.28 -39.29 -3.19
N GLN A 499 10.60 -39.33 -1.90
CA GLN A 499 10.57 -40.56 -1.11
C GLN A 499 9.15 -41.16 -1.01
N THR A 500 8.15 -40.32 -0.73
CA THR A 500 6.74 -40.76 -0.68
C THR A 500 6.26 -41.26 -2.03
N ARG A 501 6.63 -40.58 -3.13
CA ARG A 501 6.30 -41.02 -4.49
C ARG A 501 6.93 -42.38 -4.82
N ALA A 502 8.19 -42.60 -4.44
CA ALA A 502 8.86 -43.89 -4.64
C ALA A 502 8.12 -45.01 -3.90
N ARG A 503 7.72 -44.79 -2.64
CA ARG A 503 6.92 -45.75 -1.86
C ARG A 503 5.56 -46.03 -2.48
N LEU A 504 4.86 -45.00 -2.97
CA LEU A 504 3.57 -45.19 -3.64
C LEU A 504 3.69 -46.01 -4.92
N ILE A 505 4.74 -45.78 -5.72
CA ILE A 505 5.02 -46.59 -6.91
C ILE A 505 5.24 -48.05 -6.51
N GLU A 506 6.04 -48.31 -5.48
CA GLU A 506 6.30 -49.66 -4.97
C GLU A 506 5.00 -50.36 -4.52
N VAL A 507 4.19 -49.70 -3.71
CA VAL A 507 2.88 -50.23 -3.25
C VAL A 507 1.94 -50.50 -4.42
N ASN A 508 1.83 -49.58 -5.37
CA ASN A 508 0.98 -49.76 -6.55
C ASN A 508 1.45 -50.94 -7.41
N THR A 509 2.76 -51.15 -7.57
CA THR A 509 3.27 -52.31 -8.31
C THR A 509 2.97 -53.63 -7.60
N LEU A 510 2.95 -53.65 -6.26
CA LEU A 510 2.62 -54.82 -5.46
C LEU A 510 1.11 -55.13 -5.56
N LEU A 511 0.26 -54.11 -5.44
CA LEU A 511 -1.19 -54.25 -5.60
C LEU A 511 -1.58 -54.71 -7.01
N ALA A 512 -0.95 -54.16 -8.05
CA ALA A 512 -1.21 -54.58 -9.42
C ALA A 512 -0.89 -56.07 -9.65
N ARG A 513 0.15 -56.61 -8.99
CA ARG A 513 0.46 -58.05 -9.01
C ARG A 513 -0.62 -58.86 -8.29
N GLN A 514 -1.05 -58.45 -7.10
CA GLN A 514 -2.08 -59.17 -6.34
C GLN A 514 -3.45 -59.19 -7.03
N VAL A 515 -3.86 -58.10 -7.68
CA VAL A 515 -5.13 -58.05 -8.43
C VAL A 515 -5.09 -58.96 -9.68
N GLY A 516 -3.93 -59.05 -10.34
CA GLY A 516 -3.73 -59.97 -11.45
C GLY A 516 -3.99 -61.43 -11.07
N ASP A 517 -3.41 -61.89 -9.97
CA ASP A 517 -3.52 -63.29 -9.52
C ASP A 517 -4.95 -63.68 -9.11
N VAL A 518 -5.72 -62.77 -8.51
CA VAL A 518 -7.11 -63.03 -8.10
C VAL A 518 -8.05 -63.16 -9.32
N SER A 519 -7.84 -62.35 -10.36
CA SER A 519 -8.67 -62.38 -11.57
C SER A 519 -8.53 -63.68 -12.38
N VAL A 520 -7.32 -64.26 -12.41
CA VAL A 520 -7.05 -65.53 -13.10
C VAL A 520 -7.71 -66.69 -12.38
N LEU A 521 -7.67 -66.72 -11.04
CA LEU A 521 -8.30 -67.76 -10.25
C LEU A 521 -9.83 -67.73 -10.37
N ALA A 522 -10.44 -66.53 -10.41
CA ALA A 522 -11.88 -66.37 -10.58
C ALA A 522 -12.37 -66.93 -11.93
N ASN A 523 -11.67 -66.61 -13.03
CA ASN A 523 -12.03 -67.09 -14.37
C ASN A 523 -11.97 -68.62 -14.49
N HIS A 524 -10.96 -69.27 -13.90
CA HIS A 524 -10.86 -70.73 -13.90
C HIS A 524 -12.03 -71.40 -13.16
N LEU A 525 -12.43 -70.84 -12.00
CA LEU A 525 -13.55 -71.38 -11.23
C LEU A 525 -14.89 -71.22 -11.95
N GLU A 526 -15.10 -70.13 -12.69
CA GLU A 526 -16.29 -69.94 -13.51
C GLU A 526 -16.37 -70.93 -14.68
N GLN A 527 -15.26 -71.15 -15.38
CA GLN A 527 -15.18 -72.13 -16.47
C GLN A 527 -15.53 -73.55 -15.98
N GLU A 528 -15.02 -73.97 -14.80
CA GLU A 528 -15.36 -75.27 -14.23
C GLU A 528 -16.85 -75.40 -13.89
N ARG A 529 -17.47 -74.35 -13.33
CA ARG A 529 -18.91 -74.35 -13.03
C ARG A 529 -19.75 -74.47 -14.30
N TYR A 530 -19.37 -73.72 -15.34
CA TYR A 530 -20.06 -73.72 -16.63
C TYR A 530 -20.02 -75.10 -17.30
N ALA A 531 -18.85 -75.74 -17.33
CA ALA A 531 -18.68 -77.06 -17.91
C ALA A 531 -19.54 -78.13 -17.20
N LYS A 532 -19.59 -78.10 -15.86
CA LYS A 532 -20.41 -79.03 -15.06
C LYS A 532 -21.91 -78.90 -15.36
N ARG A 533 -22.41 -77.68 -15.55
CA ARG A 533 -23.84 -77.42 -15.83
C ARG A 533 -24.27 -77.99 -17.18
N TRP A 534 -23.48 -77.79 -18.22
CA TRP A 534 -23.76 -78.35 -19.55
C TRP A 534 -23.72 -79.87 -19.58
N ASP A 535 -22.76 -80.46 -18.89
CA ASP A 535 -22.61 -81.91 -18.77
C ASP A 535 -23.84 -82.55 -18.10
N GLN A 536 -24.42 -81.88 -17.09
CA GLN A 536 -25.67 -82.33 -16.47
C GLN A 536 -26.87 -82.27 -17.45
N LEU A 537 -27.10 -81.14 -18.12
CA LEU A 537 -28.21 -80.99 -19.06
C LEU A 537 -28.13 -81.98 -20.24
N PHE A 538 -26.91 -82.27 -20.72
CA PHE A 538 -26.71 -83.28 -21.76
C PHE A 538 -27.07 -84.69 -21.28
N ARG A 539 -26.64 -85.06 -20.05
CA ARG A 539 -26.98 -86.35 -19.44
C ARG A 539 -28.50 -86.53 -19.32
N ASP A 540 -29.23 -85.48 -18.93
CA ASP A 540 -30.69 -85.52 -18.81
C ASP A 540 -31.37 -85.83 -20.16
N LYS A 541 -30.91 -85.20 -21.25
CA LYS A 541 -31.44 -85.49 -22.61
C LYS A 541 -31.10 -86.89 -23.08
N LEU A 542 -29.87 -87.34 -22.80
CA LEU A 542 -29.44 -88.70 -23.14
C LEU A 542 -30.26 -89.74 -22.38
N GLN A 543 -30.58 -89.48 -21.12
CA GLN A 543 -31.46 -90.33 -20.31
C GLN A 543 -32.88 -90.37 -20.92
N GLY A 544 -33.47 -89.24 -21.30
CA GLY A 544 -34.78 -89.22 -21.96
C GLY A 544 -34.82 -89.99 -23.29
N ALA A 545 -33.72 -89.95 -24.06
CA ALA A 545 -33.57 -90.78 -25.27
C ALA A 545 -33.51 -92.29 -24.93
N ARG A 546 -32.79 -92.67 -23.87
CA ARG A 546 -32.71 -94.05 -23.38
C ARG A 546 -34.06 -94.56 -22.87
N GLU A 547 -34.77 -93.76 -22.08
CA GLU A 547 -36.09 -94.09 -21.55
C GLU A 547 -37.11 -94.32 -22.66
N SER A 548 -37.09 -93.49 -23.71
CA SER A 548 -38.01 -93.69 -24.82
C SER A 548 -37.64 -94.84 -25.74
N LEU A 549 -36.35 -95.19 -25.87
CA LEU A 549 -35.95 -96.44 -26.50
C LEU A 549 -36.41 -97.66 -25.66
N ALA A 550 -36.32 -97.58 -24.33
CA ALA A 550 -36.79 -98.62 -23.42
C ALA A 550 -38.32 -98.77 -23.39
N SER A 551 -39.08 -97.70 -23.70
CA SER A 551 -40.55 -97.72 -23.76
C SER A 551 -41.13 -98.47 -24.98
N ILE A 552 -40.29 -98.88 -25.93
CA ILE A 552 -40.71 -99.63 -27.13
C ILE A 552 -40.88 -101.11 -26.74
N VAL A 553 -42.13 -101.59 -26.69
CA VAL A 553 -42.50 -102.99 -26.42
C VAL A 553 -42.55 -103.78 -27.72
N ALA A 554 -42.14 -105.06 -27.69
CA ALA A 554 -41.92 -105.89 -28.88
C ALA A 554 -43.16 -106.12 -29.79
N ASP A 555 -44.39 -106.02 -29.25
CA ASP A 555 -45.65 -106.30 -29.98
C ASP A 555 -46.41 -105.02 -30.43
N LEU A 556 -45.73 -103.89 -30.59
CA LEU A 556 -46.37 -102.66 -31.08
C LEU A 556 -46.79 -102.79 -32.57
N PRO A 557 -48.00 -102.34 -32.95
CA PRO A 557 -48.41 -102.25 -34.35
C PRO A 557 -47.39 -101.48 -35.20
N ASP A 558 -47.16 -101.94 -36.43
CA ASP A 558 -46.11 -101.45 -37.34
C ASP A 558 -46.07 -99.91 -37.50
N ALA A 559 -47.24 -99.26 -37.49
CA ALA A 559 -47.35 -97.80 -37.55
C ALA A 559 -46.90 -97.10 -36.25
N GLN A 560 -47.21 -97.67 -35.08
CA GLN A 560 -46.81 -97.16 -33.77
C GLN A 560 -45.32 -97.43 -33.50
N LEU A 561 -44.79 -98.57 -33.95
CA LEU A 561 -43.36 -98.84 -33.88
C LEU A 561 -42.55 -97.82 -34.71
N ARG A 562 -43.01 -97.51 -35.94
CA ARG A 562 -42.36 -96.49 -36.78
C ARG A 562 -42.42 -95.09 -36.15
N SER A 563 -43.54 -94.70 -35.55
CA SER A 563 -43.65 -93.38 -34.89
C SER A 563 -42.75 -93.31 -33.65
N ALA A 564 -42.70 -94.37 -32.84
CA ALA A 564 -41.82 -94.45 -31.67
C ALA A 564 -40.33 -94.39 -32.06
N LEU A 565 -39.91 -95.14 -33.10
CA LEU A 565 -38.53 -95.09 -33.61
C LEU A 565 -38.16 -93.73 -34.18
N ARG A 566 -39.09 -93.05 -34.85
CA ARG A 566 -38.90 -91.67 -35.31
C ARG A 566 -38.75 -90.71 -34.13
N ALA A 567 -39.55 -90.84 -33.08
CA ALA A 567 -39.43 -90.04 -31.86
C ALA A 567 -38.05 -90.22 -31.19
N VAL A 568 -37.58 -91.47 -31.07
CA VAL A 568 -36.23 -91.78 -30.55
C VAL A 568 -35.15 -91.16 -31.45
N ARG A 569 -35.30 -91.23 -32.78
CA ARG A 569 -34.35 -90.65 -33.72
C ARG A 569 -34.26 -89.13 -33.61
N LEU A 570 -35.38 -88.44 -33.41
CA LEU A 570 -35.39 -87.00 -33.15
C LEU A 570 -34.66 -86.66 -31.85
N ARG A 571 -34.91 -87.41 -30.77
CA ARG A 571 -34.18 -87.23 -29.49
C ARG A 571 -32.67 -87.45 -29.64
N LEU A 572 -32.25 -88.42 -30.45
CA LEU A 572 -30.83 -88.62 -30.76
C LEU A 572 -30.24 -87.45 -31.56
N PHE A 573 -30.98 -86.85 -32.50
CA PHE A 573 -30.53 -85.64 -33.18
C PHE A 573 -30.39 -84.44 -32.24
N ILE A 574 -31.32 -84.27 -31.29
CA ILE A 574 -31.19 -83.28 -30.22
C ILE A 574 -29.89 -83.51 -29.45
N CYS A 575 -29.63 -84.73 -28.97
CA CYS A 575 -28.37 -85.04 -28.28
C CYS A 575 -27.14 -84.73 -29.15
N GLN A 576 -27.14 -85.11 -30.42
CA GLN A 576 -26.01 -84.91 -31.32
C GLN A 576 -25.71 -83.43 -31.56
N HIS A 577 -26.73 -82.62 -31.84
CA HIS A 577 -26.57 -81.18 -32.03
C HIS A 577 -26.22 -80.48 -30.72
N ARG A 578 -26.74 -80.95 -29.58
CA ARG A 578 -26.44 -80.37 -28.28
C ARG A 578 -25.00 -80.62 -27.85
N LEU A 579 -24.46 -81.80 -28.11
CA LEU A 579 -23.04 -82.09 -27.91
C LEU A 579 -22.15 -81.16 -28.73
N ARG A 580 -22.50 -80.91 -30.00
CA ARG A 580 -21.77 -79.98 -30.86
C ARG A 580 -21.85 -78.54 -30.35
N LEU A 581 -23.02 -78.12 -29.84
CA LEU A 581 -23.19 -76.81 -29.22
C LEU A 581 -22.31 -76.68 -27.97
N ILE A 582 -22.26 -77.70 -27.12
CA ILE A 582 -21.45 -77.72 -25.89
C ILE A 582 -19.96 -77.58 -26.22
N ILE A 583 -19.43 -78.40 -27.14
CA ILE A 583 -18.01 -78.35 -27.53
C ILE A 583 -17.62 -76.96 -28.03
N ARG A 584 -18.43 -76.38 -28.93
CA ARG A 584 -18.17 -75.03 -29.46
C ARG A 584 -18.31 -73.96 -28.40
N SER A 585 -19.26 -74.09 -27.47
CA SER A 585 -19.41 -73.14 -26.37
C SER A 585 -18.20 -73.14 -25.43
N LEU A 586 -17.59 -74.31 -25.19
CA LEU A 586 -16.37 -74.40 -24.38
C LEU A 586 -15.15 -73.77 -25.08
N GLU A 587 -15.06 -73.86 -26.40
CA GLU A 587 -13.98 -73.24 -27.20
C GLU A 587 -14.10 -71.70 -27.23
N GLU A 588 -15.31 -71.15 -27.19
CA GLU A 588 -15.58 -69.71 -27.37
C GLU A 588 -15.78 -68.95 -26.02
N HIS A 589 -15.58 -69.60 -24.87
CA HIS A 589 -15.71 -68.97 -23.54
C HIS A 589 -14.69 -67.84 -23.34
N PRO A 590 -15.06 -66.66 -22.79
CA PRO A 590 -16.36 -66.28 -22.20
C PRO A 590 -17.36 -65.62 -23.16
N SER A 591 -16.99 -65.40 -24.43
CA SER A 591 -17.78 -64.62 -25.39
C SER A 591 -18.48 -65.52 -26.40
N PHE A 592 -19.76 -65.81 -26.18
CA PHE A 592 -20.54 -66.69 -27.05
C PHE A 592 -21.19 -65.93 -28.20
N PRO A 593 -20.79 -66.11 -29.46
CA PRO A 593 -21.44 -65.45 -30.58
C PRO A 593 -22.88 -65.99 -30.74
N SER A 594 -23.83 -65.08 -30.93
CA SER A 594 -25.24 -65.41 -31.15
C SER A 594 -25.48 -66.36 -32.33
N SER A 595 -24.51 -66.48 -33.25
CA SER A 595 -24.54 -67.45 -34.35
C SER A 595 -24.57 -68.92 -33.90
N LEU A 596 -24.13 -69.26 -32.68
CA LEU A 596 -24.12 -70.64 -32.19
C LEU A 596 -25.54 -71.20 -32.06
N ILE A 597 -26.48 -70.44 -31.47
CA ILE A 597 -27.86 -70.90 -31.26
C ILE A 597 -28.63 -70.98 -32.59
N VAL A 598 -28.33 -70.07 -33.53
CA VAL A 598 -28.87 -70.11 -34.90
C VAL A 598 -28.43 -71.38 -35.62
N ARG A 599 -27.14 -71.73 -35.53
CA ARG A 599 -26.60 -72.95 -36.13
C ARG A 599 -27.18 -74.20 -35.47
N TYR A 600 -27.39 -74.17 -34.15
CA TYR A 600 -28.05 -75.25 -33.41
C TYR A 600 -29.47 -75.51 -33.92
N ALA A 601 -30.31 -74.47 -33.96
CA ALA A 601 -31.68 -74.59 -34.45
C ALA A 601 -31.72 -75.03 -35.92
N ALA A 602 -31.00 -74.36 -36.81
CA ALA A 602 -30.99 -74.69 -38.23
C ALA A 602 -30.51 -76.14 -38.49
N GLY A 603 -29.51 -76.60 -37.74
CA GLY A 603 -29.03 -77.99 -37.80
C GLY A 603 -30.09 -78.99 -37.33
N LEU A 604 -30.74 -78.71 -36.20
CA LEU A 604 -31.76 -79.57 -35.62
C LEU A 604 -33.00 -79.68 -36.52
N PHE A 605 -33.51 -78.56 -37.06
CA PHE A 605 -34.65 -78.58 -37.98
C PHE A 605 -34.33 -79.34 -39.26
N LYS A 606 -33.14 -79.13 -39.84
CA LYS A 606 -32.70 -79.84 -41.06
C LYS A 606 -32.67 -81.36 -40.88
N ASP A 607 -32.18 -81.84 -39.74
CA ASP A 607 -32.16 -83.28 -39.46
C ASP A 607 -33.52 -83.80 -38.98
N GLY A 608 -34.29 -82.99 -38.24
CA GLY A 608 -35.65 -83.31 -37.78
C GLY A 608 -36.64 -83.49 -38.94
N GLN A 609 -36.55 -82.68 -40.00
CA GLN A 609 -37.37 -82.83 -41.21
C GLN A 609 -37.23 -84.23 -41.84
N ARG A 610 -36.05 -84.87 -41.74
CA ARG A 610 -35.82 -86.23 -42.25
C ARG A 610 -36.65 -87.29 -41.52
N VAL A 611 -37.18 -86.95 -40.36
CA VAL A 611 -37.91 -87.85 -39.45
C VAL A 611 -39.39 -87.49 -39.38
N GLY A 612 -39.79 -86.37 -39.98
CA GLY A 612 -41.17 -85.90 -40.06
C GLY A 612 -41.50 -84.70 -39.17
N LEU A 613 -40.50 -83.99 -38.64
CA LEU A 613 -40.74 -82.66 -38.04
C LEU A 613 -41.02 -81.66 -39.16
N ASP A 614 -42.21 -81.07 -39.18
CA ASP A 614 -42.55 -80.00 -40.12
C ASP A 614 -42.30 -78.63 -39.50
N GLY A 615 -41.61 -77.76 -40.23
CA GLY A 615 -41.23 -76.46 -39.71
C GLY A 615 -39.96 -75.85 -40.31
N VAL A 616 -39.78 -74.56 -40.05
CA VAL A 616 -38.67 -73.73 -40.54
C VAL A 616 -38.13 -72.86 -39.42
N ALA A 617 -36.81 -72.76 -39.33
CA ALA A 617 -36.12 -71.81 -38.45
C ALA A 617 -35.53 -70.66 -39.27
N THR A 618 -35.86 -69.43 -38.88
CA THR A 618 -35.29 -68.19 -39.42
C THR A 618 -34.64 -67.41 -38.29
N ALA A 619 -33.54 -66.71 -38.58
CA ALA A 619 -32.82 -65.98 -37.56
C ALA A 619 -32.15 -64.72 -38.09
N ARG A 620 -32.13 -63.68 -37.25
CA ARG A 620 -31.31 -62.47 -37.37
C ARG A 620 -30.55 -62.32 -36.05
N ALA A 621 -29.30 -62.76 -36.03
CA ALA A 621 -28.50 -62.83 -34.82
C ALA A 621 -27.17 -62.08 -34.98
N HIS A 622 -26.98 -61.03 -34.18
CA HIS A 622 -25.80 -60.17 -34.13
C HIS A 622 -25.36 -60.03 -32.66
N GLY A 623 -24.07 -59.92 -32.40
CA GLY A 623 -23.54 -59.76 -31.04
C GLY A 623 -23.32 -61.06 -30.26
N VAL A 624 -23.15 -60.92 -28.94
CA VAL A 624 -22.72 -61.96 -27.99
C VAL A 624 -23.87 -62.31 -27.05
N LEU A 625 -24.04 -63.60 -26.76
CA LEU A 625 -25.02 -64.13 -25.81
C LEU A 625 -24.40 -64.29 -24.42
N PRO A 626 -25.12 -63.91 -23.34
CA PRO A 626 -24.71 -64.23 -21.98
C PRO A 626 -24.62 -65.75 -21.74
N PRO A 627 -23.63 -66.23 -20.94
CA PRO A 627 -23.43 -67.66 -20.67
C PRO A 627 -24.67 -68.35 -20.10
N ASP A 628 -25.43 -67.68 -19.26
CA ASP A 628 -26.58 -68.26 -18.57
C ASP A 628 -27.83 -68.41 -19.45
N ILE A 629 -27.91 -67.65 -20.54
CA ILE A 629 -29.08 -67.64 -21.44
C ILE A 629 -28.97 -68.74 -22.50
N LEU A 630 -27.76 -69.06 -22.96
CA LEU A 630 -27.53 -70.05 -24.03
C LEU A 630 -28.14 -71.45 -23.73
N PRO A 631 -27.99 -72.03 -22.51
CA PRO A 631 -28.63 -73.31 -22.17
C PRO A 631 -30.16 -73.24 -22.19
N ILE A 632 -30.74 -72.11 -21.79
CA ILE A 632 -32.19 -71.89 -21.71
C ILE A 632 -32.77 -71.84 -23.13
N LEU A 633 -32.12 -71.12 -24.05
CA LEU A 633 -32.53 -71.06 -25.45
C LEU A 633 -32.47 -72.43 -26.13
N ALA A 634 -31.40 -73.20 -25.89
CA ALA A 634 -31.27 -74.55 -26.43
C ALA A 634 -32.38 -75.47 -25.89
N GLU A 635 -32.68 -75.39 -24.59
CA GLU A 635 -33.76 -76.16 -23.96
C GLU A 635 -35.14 -75.79 -24.52
N PHE A 636 -35.39 -74.51 -24.75
CA PHE A 636 -36.64 -74.03 -25.35
C PHE A 636 -36.83 -74.58 -26.76
N ILE A 637 -35.79 -74.54 -27.59
CA ILE A 637 -35.83 -75.10 -28.95
C ILE A 637 -36.11 -76.61 -28.90
N ASP A 638 -35.48 -77.33 -27.97
CA ASP A 638 -35.67 -78.77 -27.81
C ASP A 638 -37.12 -79.13 -27.46
N ILE A 639 -37.72 -78.40 -26.52
CA ILE A 639 -39.12 -78.62 -26.10
C ILE A 639 -40.05 -78.38 -27.28
N LEU A 640 -39.87 -77.28 -28.02
CA LEU A 640 -40.71 -76.95 -29.17
C LEU A 640 -40.60 -77.96 -30.31
N CYS A 641 -39.39 -78.46 -30.60
CA CYS A 641 -39.20 -79.48 -31.62
C CYS A 641 -39.88 -80.80 -31.21
N LEU A 642 -39.79 -81.17 -29.92
CA LEU A 642 -40.43 -82.38 -29.42
C LEU A 642 -41.96 -82.26 -29.36
N THR A 643 -42.50 -81.08 -29.04
CA THR A 643 -43.95 -80.85 -28.99
C THR A 643 -44.55 -80.82 -30.39
N ALA A 644 -43.91 -80.13 -31.33
CA ALA A 644 -44.32 -80.13 -32.74
C ALA A 644 -44.25 -81.54 -33.34
N PHE A 645 -43.21 -82.32 -33.01
CA PHE A 645 -43.12 -83.70 -33.49
C PHE A 645 -44.17 -84.64 -32.87
N ALA A 646 -44.59 -84.39 -31.63
CA ALA A 646 -45.56 -85.25 -30.94
C ALA A 646 -46.98 -85.14 -31.53
N GLN A 647 -47.30 -84.04 -32.21
CA GLN A 647 -48.63 -83.80 -32.79
C GLN A 647 -48.56 -83.85 -34.33
N PRO A 648 -49.14 -84.89 -34.97
CA PRO A 648 -49.12 -85.00 -36.42
C PRO A 648 -49.87 -83.84 -37.09
N GLY A 649 -49.27 -83.22 -38.11
CA GLY A 649 -49.86 -82.12 -38.87
C GLY A 649 -49.59 -80.72 -38.32
N LEU A 650 -48.73 -80.61 -37.30
CA LEU A 650 -48.36 -79.34 -36.69
C LEU A 650 -47.06 -78.80 -37.33
N SER A 651 -47.11 -77.56 -37.84
CA SER A 651 -45.96 -76.87 -38.42
C SER A 651 -45.37 -75.88 -37.42
N LEU A 652 -44.05 -75.93 -37.22
CA LEU A 652 -43.32 -75.05 -36.31
C LEU A 652 -42.50 -74.01 -37.07
N VAL A 653 -42.86 -72.74 -36.93
CA VAL A 653 -42.05 -71.62 -37.41
C VAL A 653 -41.31 -70.99 -36.24
N LEU A 654 -39.99 -71.10 -36.24
CA LEU A 654 -39.12 -70.49 -35.23
C LEU A 654 -38.44 -69.25 -35.81
N HIS A 655 -38.63 -68.11 -35.18
CA HIS A 655 -37.97 -66.85 -35.51
C HIS A 655 -37.08 -66.38 -34.35
N GLN A 656 -35.80 -66.19 -34.61
CA GLN A 656 -34.83 -65.75 -33.61
C GLN A 656 -34.30 -64.36 -33.97
N GLU A 657 -34.57 -63.36 -33.14
CA GLU A 657 -33.97 -62.02 -33.23
C GLU A 657 -33.06 -61.80 -32.03
N ILE A 658 -31.76 -61.72 -32.29
CA ILE A 658 -30.75 -61.53 -31.26
C ILE A 658 -29.92 -60.33 -31.68
N ASP A 659 -29.94 -59.27 -30.86
CA ASP A 659 -29.13 -58.07 -31.03
C ASP A 659 -28.56 -57.63 -29.67
N GLU A 660 -27.68 -56.63 -29.66
CA GLU A 660 -27.05 -56.13 -28.42
C GLU A 660 -28.06 -55.64 -27.37
N LYS A 661 -29.27 -55.26 -27.80
CA LYS A 661 -30.31 -54.64 -26.94
C LYS A 661 -31.41 -55.59 -26.49
N ALA A 662 -31.64 -56.69 -27.20
CA ALA A 662 -32.72 -57.61 -26.89
C ALA A 662 -32.46 -59.01 -27.46
N ILE A 663 -32.86 -60.02 -26.70
CA ILE A 663 -32.85 -61.41 -27.14
C ILE A 663 -34.30 -61.84 -27.23
N VAL A 664 -34.77 -62.15 -28.44
CA VAL A 664 -36.17 -62.50 -28.71
C VAL A 664 -36.21 -63.82 -29.49
N LEU A 665 -36.85 -64.83 -28.90
CA LEU A 665 -37.15 -66.08 -29.59
C LEU A 665 -38.66 -66.22 -29.69
N THR A 666 -39.19 -66.19 -30.91
CA THR A 666 -40.63 -66.34 -31.19
C THR A 666 -40.86 -67.65 -31.92
N ALA A 667 -41.73 -68.48 -31.40
CA ALA A 667 -42.16 -69.72 -32.02
C ALA A 667 -43.67 -69.67 -32.30
N CYS A 668 -44.04 -69.93 -33.54
CA CYS A 668 -45.43 -70.04 -33.97
C CYS A 668 -45.70 -71.50 -34.32
N LEU A 669 -46.65 -72.12 -33.61
CA LEU A 669 -47.13 -73.47 -33.83
C LEU A 669 -48.48 -73.36 -34.55
N SER A 670 -48.60 -73.84 -35.79
CA SER A 670 -49.85 -73.80 -36.57
C SER A 670 -50.26 -75.20 -37.02
N LEU A 671 -51.57 -75.46 -37.08
CA LEU A 671 -52.13 -76.73 -37.53
C LEU A 671 -53.02 -76.47 -38.76
N ASP A 672 -52.80 -77.18 -39.86
CA ASP A 672 -53.61 -77.00 -41.07
C ASP A 672 -55.10 -77.32 -40.78
N ASP A 673 -55.97 -76.34 -41.06
CA ASP A 673 -57.43 -76.39 -41.08
C ASP A 673 -58.21 -76.60 -39.75
N LYS A 674 -57.61 -76.47 -38.55
CA LYS A 674 -58.35 -76.39 -37.26
C LYS A 674 -57.64 -75.57 -36.17
N LEU A 675 -58.43 -74.85 -35.36
CA LEU A 675 -57.98 -74.24 -34.09
C LEU A 675 -57.29 -75.27 -33.18
N LEU A 676 -56.09 -74.94 -32.71
CA LEU A 676 -55.31 -75.76 -31.77
C LEU A 676 -56.14 -76.02 -30.49
N PRO A 677 -56.27 -77.27 -30.04
CA PRO A 677 -56.93 -77.53 -28.76
C PRO A 677 -56.13 -76.86 -27.65
N ALA A 678 -56.78 -76.04 -26.82
CA ALA A 678 -56.20 -75.32 -25.68
C ALA A 678 -55.28 -76.25 -24.84
N SER A 679 -53.99 -76.22 -25.19
CA SER A 679 -52.98 -77.13 -24.67
C SER A 679 -52.22 -76.38 -23.59
N GLY A 680 -52.30 -76.89 -22.35
CA GLY A 680 -51.68 -76.27 -21.17
C GLY A 680 -50.19 -75.99 -21.34
N ASP A 681 -49.64 -75.18 -20.43
CA ASP A 681 -48.26 -74.64 -20.44
C ASP A 681 -47.25 -75.59 -21.11
N ILE A 682 -46.95 -75.32 -22.39
CA ILE A 682 -45.97 -76.08 -23.18
C ILE A 682 -44.58 -75.90 -22.57
N LEU A 683 -44.35 -74.72 -22.00
CA LEU A 683 -43.16 -74.37 -21.24
C LEU A 683 -43.31 -74.88 -19.82
N GLY A 684 -42.81 -76.10 -19.56
CA GLY A 684 -42.85 -76.68 -18.21
C GLY A 684 -42.28 -75.73 -17.13
N LYS A 685 -42.81 -75.82 -15.90
CA LYS A 685 -42.49 -74.91 -14.78
C LYS A 685 -40.99 -74.72 -14.50
N ALA A 686 -40.18 -75.74 -14.76
CA ALA A 686 -38.73 -75.68 -14.57
C ALA A 686 -38.04 -74.71 -15.55
N LEU A 687 -38.49 -74.67 -16.81
CA LEU A 687 -37.95 -73.75 -17.81
C LEU A 687 -38.39 -72.31 -17.51
N LEU A 688 -39.66 -72.11 -17.16
CA LEU A 688 -40.18 -70.79 -16.76
C LEU A 688 -39.42 -70.22 -15.55
N ALA A 689 -39.10 -71.04 -14.55
CA ALA A 689 -38.29 -70.61 -13.41
C ALA A 689 -36.86 -70.20 -13.83
N GLN A 690 -36.25 -70.89 -14.78
CA GLN A 690 -34.92 -70.53 -15.30
C GLN A 690 -34.96 -69.24 -16.14
N VAL A 691 -36.01 -69.05 -16.95
CA VAL A 691 -36.21 -67.81 -17.72
C VAL A 691 -36.36 -66.62 -16.76
N HIS A 692 -37.22 -66.72 -15.74
CA HIS A 692 -37.36 -65.65 -14.74
C HIS A 692 -36.10 -65.41 -13.91
N ALA A 693 -35.33 -66.46 -13.57
CA ALA A 693 -34.07 -66.32 -12.85
C ALA A 693 -32.98 -65.57 -13.63
N THR A 694 -33.12 -65.50 -14.97
CA THR A 694 -32.19 -64.77 -15.85
C THR A 694 -32.77 -63.43 -16.34
N GLY A 695 -33.80 -62.91 -15.67
CA GLY A 695 -34.46 -61.65 -16.03
C GLY A 695 -35.32 -61.73 -17.31
N GLY A 696 -35.60 -62.94 -17.80
CA GLY A 696 -36.41 -63.15 -18.99
C GLY A 696 -37.91 -63.18 -18.71
N LEU A 697 -38.68 -62.87 -19.75
CA LEU A 697 -40.12 -63.03 -19.79
C LEU A 697 -40.50 -64.09 -20.83
N ALA A 698 -41.42 -64.97 -20.45
CA ALA A 698 -42.04 -65.94 -21.35
C ALA A 698 -43.51 -65.59 -21.51
N SER A 699 -44.00 -65.58 -22.76
CA SER A 699 -45.42 -65.38 -23.06
C SER A 699 -45.90 -66.48 -24.00
N GLN A 700 -47.15 -66.90 -23.77
CA GLN A 700 -47.86 -67.85 -24.62
C GLN A 700 -49.21 -67.20 -24.96
N THR A 701 -49.45 -66.94 -26.23
CA THR A 701 -50.64 -66.24 -26.73
C THR A 701 -51.26 -67.03 -27.89
N ASP A 702 -52.56 -67.29 -27.79
CA ASP A 702 -53.34 -67.83 -28.90
C ASP A 702 -53.66 -66.69 -29.89
N GLU A 703 -53.07 -66.75 -31.10
CA GLU A 703 -53.43 -65.90 -32.24
C GLU A 703 -54.38 -66.68 -33.18
N GLU A 704 -55.16 -66.00 -34.03
CA GLU A 704 -56.26 -66.62 -34.82
C GLU A 704 -55.86 -67.89 -35.59
N ASP A 705 -54.61 -67.95 -36.08
CA ASP A 705 -54.09 -69.04 -36.92
C ASP A 705 -52.89 -69.81 -36.30
N CYS A 706 -52.38 -69.39 -35.14
CA CYS A 706 -51.24 -70.07 -34.51
C CYS A 706 -51.15 -69.86 -32.99
N LEU A 707 -50.59 -70.83 -32.29
CA LEU A 707 -50.14 -70.64 -30.91
C LEU A 707 -48.74 -70.03 -30.92
N LYS A 708 -48.65 -68.78 -30.46
CA LYS A 708 -47.39 -68.03 -30.41
C LYS A 708 -46.79 -68.12 -29.01
N ILE A 709 -45.53 -68.56 -28.97
CA ILE A 709 -44.74 -68.70 -27.75
C ILE A 709 -43.49 -67.85 -27.91
N GLN A 710 -43.29 -66.90 -27.01
CA GLN A 710 -42.19 -65.95 -27.11
C GLN A 710 -41.37 -65.89 -25.82
N LEU A 711 -40.05 -66.02 -25.96
CA LEU A 711 -39.08 -65.70 -24.92
C LEU A 711 -38.42 -64.35 -25.24
N TYR A 712 -38.29 -63.51 -24.22
CA TYR A 712 -37.84 -62.13 -24.36
C TYR A 712 -36.93 -61.70 -23.20
N TRP A 713 -35.77 -61.13 -23.52
CA TRP A 713 -34.87 -60.46 -22.56
C TRP A 713 -34.52 -59.05 -23.04
N THR A 714 -34.53 -58.06 -22.15
CA THR A 714 -34.12 -56.67 -22.40
C THR A 714 -32.67 -56.42 -21.97
N GLY A 715 -31.93 -55.64 -22.75
CA GLY A 715 -30.51 -55.34 -22.52
C GLY A 715 -30.16 -54.54 -21.25
N GLU A 716 -31.12 -54.19 -20.39
CA GLU A 716 -30.85 -53.61 -19.06
C GLU A 716 -30.95 -54.64 -17.91
N GLU A 717 -31.61 -55.78 -18.12
CA GLU A 717 -31.72 -56.85 -17.10
C GLU A 717 -30.94 -58.13 -17.49
N ALA A 718 -30.42 -58.22 -18.73
CA ALA A 718 -29.56 -59.30 -19.19
C ALA A 718 -28.06 -59.10 -18.88
N SER A 719 -27.70 -58.04 -18.14
CA SER A 719 -26.30 -57.69 -17.78
C SER A 719 -26.07 -57.53 -16.27
N GLN A 720 -26.86 -58.19 -15.41
CA GLN A 720 -26.57 -58.32 -13.98
C GLN A 720 -26.27 -59.77 -13.60
#